data_AF-A0A6G4R9K9-F1
#
_entry.id   AF-A0A6G4R9K9-F1
#
_cell.length_a   1.000
_cell.length_b   1.000
_cell.length_c   1.000
_cell.angle_alpha   90.00
_cell.angle_beta   90.00
_cell.angle_gamma   90.00
#
_symmetry.space_group_name_H-M   'P 1'
#
loop_
_entity.id
_entity.type
_entity.pdbx_description
1 polymer ?
#
loop_
_entity_poly.entity_id
_entity_poly.type
_entity_poly.pdbx_seq_one_letter_code
_entity_poly.pdbx_strand_id
1 'polypeptide(L)'
;MTDAHNPDDHTGSVLYEPPEWAPVPGAMYPRATRLEHGEGDDPALLATFECYETVGKTGTDEPYFPIYRSTDDGRSWSHYADLRDTEHGWGLRYQPTLFELPQQVGPWEAGTVLAAGNAIPSDRSETSIDLYASDDGGRNWSFVSTIVSGGKAVPSRGESPVWVPELTVDADGNLVCYFSDERHSEDGYDRLIGHRVSSDGGNTWEPQVFDVAIADNESRPGMPSVTPLPNGRYLMTYYIDGPQYGGSVFTRTSPNGREWGDPADVGAPVQTTDELQLIDGPYGTWVPAGDDNGTILVAGKTFRDKHRNPAPDSGTVLLATTDMSAVGPWTPVSAPLWFDDELETGHRSVAWTTTLLPAADGTELLQFTSTYAGHGKTEIRYGRESLSTMVEYDRDSSERSASTSSTERSQSAHRRTRENTQFISRPTDSTPPAEPHHVKSIVKAFDLLETIERTGPVGVTELARQTGVAKSSVYKYLDTLRHLGYVTKSDGEYATSLRLFRFGQQILSRHEVRDIAKPELQALSERIGETVSLIVEEDGDAVYLYCTDPVDGLTTIEAGSRLPIHVSTGGKALLAHRSREEVDSLLENAVRTVDRQNFYADLETARDNRVLIDRDTSTQLEYSAGLLEKQEYTISQQRADDRIHRIAVPIRDGEDRGVAALEVIGSNFELDSTRLQADLVPLLVAAAKEIELELLERERGQFG
;
A
#
# COMPACT_ATOMS: atom_id res chain seq x y z
N MET A 1 -38.23 -5.77 10.14
CA MET A 1 -37.17 -5.50 11.13
C MET A 1 -36.07 -6.47 10.79
N THR A 2 -35.23 -6.06 9.85
CA THR A 2 -34.04 -6.80 9.42
C THR A 2 -32.97 -6.56 10.47
N ASP A 3 -32.43 -7.64 11.04
CA ASP A 3 -31.30 -7.58 11.95
C ASP A 3 -30.12 -6.94 11.22
N ALA A 4 -29.61 -5.83 11.75
CA ALA A 4 -28.35 -5.26 11.30
C ALA A 4 -27.25 -6.30 11.52
N HIS A 5 -26.56 -6.71 10.46
CA HIS A 5 -25.53 -7.74 10.52
C HIS A 5 -24.41 -7.30 11.48
N ASN A 6 -24.05 -8.17 12.42
CA ASN A 6 -22.99 -7.89 13.38
C ASN A 6 -21.65 -7.98 12.63
N PRO A 7 -20.84 -6.92 12.59
CA PRO A 7 -19.58 -6.92 11.85
C PRO A 7 -18.58 -7.99 12.33
N ASP A 8 -18.77 -8.54 13.53
CA ASP A 8 -17.94 -9.65 14.04
C ASP A 8 -18.21 -10.98 13.30
N ASP A 9 -19.39 -11.15 12.70
CA ASP A 9 -19.80 -12.38 12.00
C ASP A 9 -19.03 -12.58 10.68
N HIS A 10 -18.51 -11.50 10.08
CA HIS A 10 -17.80 -11.54 8.80
C HIS A 10 -16.27 -11.50 8.93
N THR A 11 -15.72 -11.50 10.15
CA THR A 11 -14.25 -11.53 10.34
C THR A 11 -13.62 -12.88 9.97
N GLY A 12 -14.44 -13.90 9.69
CA GLY A 12 -14.02 -15.22 9.26
C GLY A 12 -13.17 -15.97 10.29
N SER A 13 -12.61 -17.10 9.85
CA SER A 13 -11.73 -17.97 10.63
C SER A 13 -10.29 -17.93 10.10
N VAL A 14 -9.33 -18.14 10.99
CA VAL A 14 -7.91 -18.24 10.61
C VAL A 14 -7.66 -19.63 10.03
N LEU A 15 -7.15 -19.71 8.81
CA LEU A 15 -6.62 -20.93 8.19
C LEU A 15 -5.18 -21.19 8.66
N TYR A 16 -4.37 -20.14 8.64
CA TYR A 16 -2.97 -20.19 9.03
C TYR A 16 -2.49 -18.85 9.58
N GLU A 17 -1.85 -18.90 10.74
CA GLU A 17 -1.17 -17.76 11.36
C GLU A 17 0.35 -18.02 11.30
N PRO A 18 1.16 -17.13 10.70
CA PRO A 18 2.59 -17.34 10.63
C PRO A 18 3.21 -17.27 12.04
N PRO A 19 4.13 -18.18 12.38
CA PRO A 19 4.75 -18.16 13.70
C PRO A 19 5.61 -16.91 13.90
N GLU A 20 5.89 -16.56 15.16
CA GLU A 20 6.62 -15.34 15.56
C GLU A 20 7.98 -15.18 14.86
N TRP A 21 8.65 -16.29 14.57
CA TRP A 21 9.97 -16.29 13.97
C TRP A 21 9.94 -16.37 12.42
N ALA A 22 8.78 -16.59 11.79
CA ALA A 22 8.67 -16.58 10.33
C ALA A 22 9.00 -15.19 9.76
N PRO A 23 9.73 -15.10 8.63
CA PRO A 23 10.01 -13.81 7.98
C PRO A 23 8.75 -13.08 7.54
N VAL A 24 8.82 -11.75 7.47
CA VAL A 24 7.82 -10.92 6.78
C VAL A 24 7.83 -11.27 5.28
N PRO A 25 6.66 -11.41 4.62
CA PRO A 25 5.32 -11.07 5.13
C PRO A 25 4.57 -12.19 5.87
N GLY A 26 5.14 -13.37 6.08
CA GLY A 26 4.45 -14.49 6.73
C GLY A 26 3.71 -15.38 5.74
N ALA A 27 2.44 -15.10 5.46
CA ALA A 27 1.66 -15.86 4.48
C ALA A 27 0.77 -14.98 3.60
N MET A 28 0.73 -15.24 2.29
CA MET A 28 -0.01 -14.44 1.30
C MET A 28 -0.56 -15.31 0.14
N TYR A 29 -1.34 -14.71 -0.76
CA TYR A 29 -1.84 -15.36 -1.99
C TYR A 29 -2.57 -16.68 -1.76
N PRO A 30 -3.63 -16.71 -0.93
CA PRO A 30 -4.37 -17.95 -0.72
C PRO A 30 -5.18 -18.35 -1.94
N ARG A 31 -5.11 -19.61 -2.34
CA ARG A 31 -5.93 -20.23 -3.38
C ARG A 31 -6.65 -21.44 -2.81
N ALA A 32 -7.83 -21.72 -3.34
CA ALA A 32 -8.62 -22.88 -2.95
C ALA A 32 -9.28 -23.49 -4.18
N THR A 33 -9.41 -24.81 -4.18
CA THR A 33 -10.10 -25.56 -5.23
C THR A 33 -10.92 -26.68 -4.63
N ARG A 34 -11.96 -27.10 -5.34
CA ARG A 34 -12.82 -28.21 -4.98
C ARG A 34 -12.40 -29.47 -5.71
N LEU A 35 -12.43 -30.59 -5.01
CA LEU A 35 -12.22 -31.91 -5.60
C LEU A 35 -13.58 -32.54 -5.90
N GLU A 36 -13.93 -32.62 -7.17
CA GLU A 36 -15.18 -33.19 -7.68
C GLU A 36 -15.04 -34.69 -8.00
N HIS A 37 -13.80 -35.21 -8.08
CA HIS A 37 -13.51 -36.57 -8.55
C HIS A 37 -12.88 -37.49 -7.49
N GLY A 38 -12.81 -37.05 -6.23
CA GLY A 38 -12.15 -37.79 -5.14
C GLY A 38 -12.87 -39.06 -4.66
N GLU A 39 -12.15 -39.93 -3.94
CA GLU A 39 -12.73 -41.13 -3.30
C GLU A 39 -13.57 -40.76 -2.05
N GLY A 40 -14.90 -40.89 -2.14
CA GLY A 40 -15.83 -40.71 -1.03
C GLY A 40 -17.14 -40.01 -1.45
N ASP A 41 -18.13 -39.96 -0.55
CA ASP A 41 -19.43 -39.29 -0.81
C ASP A 41 -19.38 -37.77 -0.56
N ASP A 42 -18.36 -37.26 0.15
CA ASP A 42 -18.25 -35.83 0.52
C ASP A 42 -17.18 -35.10 -0.32
N PRO A 43 -17.54 -34.03 -1.07
CA PRO A 43 -16.58 -33.26 -1.85
C PRO A 43 -15.56 -32.59 -0.93
N ALA A 44 -14.28 -32.88 -1.16
CA ALA A 44 -13.18 -32.29 -0.41
C ALA A 44 -12.78 -30.93 -1.02
N LEU A 45 -12.20 -30.08 -0.19
CA LEU A 45 -11.56 -28.85 -0.63
C LEU A 45 -10.07 -28.88 -0.32
N LEU A 46 -9.28 -28.32 -1.21
CA LEU A 46 -7.87 -28.01 -0.98
C LEU A 46 -7.66 -26.50 -0.94
N ALA A 47 -6.77 -26.04 -0.08
CA ALA A 47 -6.30 -24.67 -0.03
C ALA A 47 -4.78 -24.63 0.07
N THR A 48 -4.18 -23.59 -0.50
CA THR A 48 -2.74 -23.34 -0.44
C THR A 48 -2.45 -21.84 -0.43
N PHE A 49 -1.22 -21.46 -0.14
CA PHE A 49 -0.78 -20.06 -0.04
C PHE A 49 0.76 -19.99 -0.06
N GLU A 50 1.31 -18.79 -0.27
CA GLU A 50 2.73 -18.52 -0.04
C GLU A 50 3.06 -18.68 1.43
N CYS A 51 4.11 -19.43 1.75
CA CYS A 51 4.56 -19.61 3.13
C CYS A 51 6.08 -19.50 3.22
N TYR A 52 6.55 -18.70 4.19
CA TYR A 52 7.98 -18.50 4.44
C TYR A 52 8.45 -19.14 5.73
N GLU A 53 7.62 -20.00 6.34
CA GLU A 53 7.90 -20.59 7.63
C GLU A 53 9.29 -21.24 7.64
N THR A 54 9.68 -22.10 6.70
CA THR A 54 10.97 -22.77 6.80
C THR A 54 12.19 -21.84 6.71
N VAL A 55 12.09 -20.69 6.03
CA VAL A 55 13.22 -19.86 5.62
C VAL A 55 14.07 -19.38 6.81
N GLY A 56 15.35 -19.76 6.83
CA GLY A 56 16.35 -19.26 7.78
C GLY A 56 16.61 -20.11 9.03
N LYS A 57 16.03 -21.32 9.15
CA LYS A 57 16.17 -22.16 10.35
C LYS A 57 17.40 -23.08 10.38
N THR A 58 17.80 -23.66 9.24
CA THR A 58 18.75 -24.79 9.18
C THR A 58 19.73 -24.73 7.99
N GLY A 59 19.62 -23.72 7.13
CA GLY A 59 20.54 -23.51 6.00
C GLY A 59 20.22 -24.32 4.73
N THR A 60 19.20 -25.19 4.77
CA THR A 60 18.63 -25.93 3.63
C THR A 60 17.13 -25.66 3.46
N ASP A 61 16.64 -24.57 4.05
CA ASP A 61 15.21 -24.29 4.12
C ASP A 61 14.71 -23.44 2.96
N GLU A 62 14.06 -24.12 2.03
CA GLU A 62 13.38 -23.53 0.90
C GLU A 62 11.92 -23.19 1.24
N PRO A 63 11.36 -22.09 0.71
CA PRO A 63 9.92 -21.84 0.78
C PRO A 63 9.15 -22.94 0.03
N TYR A 64 7.91 -23.15 0.43
CA TYR A 64 7.06 -24.20 -0.11
C TYR A 64 5.59 -23.78 -0.04
N PHE A 65 4.73 -24.54 -0.71
CA PHE A 65 3.29 -24.33 -0.67
C PHE A 65 2.63 -25.38 0.25
N PRO A 66 2.16 -25.00 1.45
CA PRO A 66 1.40 -25.92 2.29
C PRO A 66 0.05 -26.22 1.63
N ILE A 67 -0.42 -27.46 1.78
CA ILE A 67 -1.74 -27.90 1.35
C ILE A 67 -2.58 -28.13 2.60
N TYR A 68 -3.68 -27.40 2.68
CA TYR A 68 -4.74 -27.59 3.67
C TYR A 68 -5.91 -28.30 3.03
N ARG A 69 -6.57 -29.17 3.80
CA ARG A 69 -7.73 -29.93 3.33
C ARG A 69 -8.92 -29.73 4.25
N SER A 70 -10.09 -29.62 3.64
CA SER A 70 -11.39 -29.71 4.30
C SER A 70 -12.21 -30.84 3.71
N THR A 71 -12.97 -31.53 4.57
CA THR A 71 -13.93 -32.58 4.18
C THR A 71 -15.35 -32.27 4.66
N ASP A 72 -15.58 -31.06 5.16
CA ASP A 72 -16.88 -30.58 5.62
C ASP A 72 -17.30 -29.31 4.84
N ASP A 73 -16.89 -29.28 3.57
CA ASP A 73 -17.08 -28.20 2.60
C ASP A 73 -16.49 -26.85 3.05
N GLY A 74 -15.43 -26.87 3.86
CA GLY A 74 -14.68 -25.69 4.31
C GLY A 74 -15.14 -25.13 5.65
N ARG A 75 -15.85 -25.90 6.48
CA ARG A 75 -16.20 -25.48 7.86
C ARG A 75 -15.02 -25.64 8.80
N SER A 76 -14.17 -26.62 8.54
CA SER A 76 -12.90 -26.81 9.22
C SER A 76 -11.81 -27.23 8.24
N TRP A 77 -10.58 -26.89 8.58
CA TRP A 77 -9.41 -27.16 7.76
C TRP A 77 -8.29 -27.76 8.60
N SER A 78 -7.48 -28.58 7.96
CA SER A 78 -6.28 -29.15 8.57
C SER A 78 -5.15 -29.16 7.56
N HIS A 79 -3.92 -28.96 8.03
CA HIS A 79 -2.73 -29.22 7.22
C HIS A 79 -2.76 -30.68 6.73
N TYR A 80 -2.46 -30.88 5.45
CA TYR A 80 -2.65 -32.13 4.74
C TYR A 80 -1.37 -32.64 4.08
N ALA A 81 -0.65 -31.76 3.39
CA ALA A 81 0.60 -32.05 2.70
C ALA A 81 1.44 -30.79 2.49
N ASP A 82 2.68 -30.95 2.01
CA ASP A 82 3.52 -29.85 1.53
C ASP A 82 3.89 -30.11 0.07
N LEU A 83 3.66 -29.12 -0.79
CA LEU A 83 4.21 -29.09 -2.14
C LEU A 83 5.55 -28.34 -2.11
N ARG A 84 6.63 -29.05 -2.48
CA ARG A 84 8.01 -28.54 -2.44
C ARG A 84 8.61 -28.55 -3.84
N ASP A 85 9.57 -27.65 -4.05
CA ASP A 85 10.39 -27.65 -5.26
C ASP A 85 11.22 -28.93 -5.33
N THR A 86 11.08 -29.68 -6.43
CA THR A 86 11.85 -30.91 -6.68
C THR A 86 12.75 -30.81 -7.90
N GLU A 87 12.71 -29.69 -8.63
CA GLU A 87 13.46 -29.52 -9.87
C GLU A 87 14.69 -28.62 -9.67
N HIS A 88 14.52 -27.45 -9.05
CA HIS A 88 15.57 -26.44 -9.00
C HIS A 88 16.35 -26.41 -7.67
N GLY A 89 15.70 -26.78 -6.57
CA GLY A 89 16.24 -26.55 -5.22
C GLY A 89 16.29 -25.07 -4.84
N TRP A 90 15.35 -24.29 -5.37
CA TRP A 90 15.17 -22.86 -5.11
C TRP A 90 14.06 -22.62 -4.08
N GLY A 91 13.09 -23.53 -4.05
CA GLY A 91 11.85 -23.43 -3.30
C GLY A 91 10.75 -22.74 -4.08
N LEU A 92 9.52 -23.13 -3.75
CA LEU A 92 8.29 -22.54 -4.29
C LEU A 92 7.91 -21.34 -3.45
N ARG A 93 8.09 -20.15 -4.01
CA ARG A 93 8.15 -18.91 -3.25
C ARG A 93 6.89 -18.06 -3.37
N TYR A 94 6.41 -17.81 -4.58
CA TYR A 94 5.32 -16.85 -4.82
C TYR A 94 4.12 -17.48 -5.56
N GLN A 95 2.93 -16.97 -5.25
CA GLN A 95 1.74 -17.01 -6.11
C GLN A 95 1.32 -18.42 -6.56
N PRO A 96 0.97 -19.33 -5.64
CA PRO A 96 0.46 -20.63 -6.03
C PRO A 96 -0.88 -20.53 -6.73
N THR A 97 -1.26 -21.59 -7.45
CA THR A 97 -2.62 -21.91 -7.90
C THR A 97 -2.88 -23.41 -7.79
N LEU A 98 -4.13 -23.80 -7.61
CA LEU A 98 -4.59 -25.19 -7.54
C LEU A 98 -5.75 -25.39 -8.51
N PHE A 99 -5.72 -26.50 -9.25
CA PHE A 99 -6.74 -26.80 -10.24
C PHE A 99 -6.94 -28.31 -10.36
N GLU A 100 -8.14 -28.81 -10.09
CA GLU A 100 -8.49 -30.20 -10.39
C GLU A 100 -8.89 -30.32 -11.87
N LEU A 101 -8.33 -31.30 -12.58
CA LEU A 101 -8.71 -31.57 -13.95
C LEU A 101 -10.16 -32.09 -14.02
N PRO A 102 -11.07 -31.40 -14.72
CA PRO A 102 -12.47 -31.85 -14.87
C PRO A 102 -12.62 -33.02 -15.86
N GLN A 103 -11.59 -33.29 -16.65
CA GLN A 103 -11.54 -34.34 -17.65
C GLN A 103 -10.10 -34.82 -17.83
N GLN A 104 -9.92 -35.93 -18.54
CA GLN A 104 -8.59 -36.40 -18.91
C GLN A 104 -7.89 -35.39 -19.83
N VAL A 105 -6.66 -34.99 -19.48
CA VAL A 105 -5.82 -34.12 -20.33
C VAL A 105 -4.43 -34.73 -20.44
N GLY A 106 -4.05 -35.13 -21.65
CA GLY A 106 -2.80 -35.86 -21.88
C GLY A 106 -2.75 -37.17 -21.06
N PRO A 107 -1.69 -37.41 -20.25
CA PRO A 107 -1.57 -38.61 -19.44
C PRO A 107 -2.36 -38.56 -18.12
N TRP A 108 -2.93 -37.41 -17.76
CA TRP A 108 -3.58 -37.19 -16.47
C TRP A 108 -5.08 -37.45 -16.55
N GLU A 109 -5.57 -38.34 -15.71
CA GLU A 109 -7.01 -38.65 -15.60
C GLU A 109 -7.78 -37.48 -14.97
N ALA A 110 -9.11 -37.45 -15.21
CA ALA A 110 -9.99 -36.54 -14.48
C ALA A 110 -9.83 -36.75 -12.96
N GLY A 111 -9.78 -35.65 -12.20
CA GLY A 111 -9.48 -35.67 -10.77
C GLY A 111 -8.00 -35.53 -10.39
N THR A 112 -7.08 -35.55 -11.36
CA THR A 112 -5.70 -35.16 -11.10
C THR A 112 -5.66 -33.70 -10.66
N VAL A 113 -5.01 -33.41 -9.53
CA VAL A 113 -4.83 -32.06 -9.02
C VAL A 113 -3.53 -31.50 -9.57
N LEU A 114 -3.62 -30.36 -10.25
CA LEU A 114 -2.48 -29.58 -10.70
C LEU A 114 -2.22 -28.43 -9.74
N ALA A 115 -0.94 -28.12 -9.55
CA ALA A 115 -0.49 -26.93 -8.85
C ALA A 115 0.57 -26.23 -9.69
N ALA A 116 0.50 -24.91 -9.75
CA ALA A 116 1.56 -24.10 -10.33
C ALA A 116 1.89 -22.91 -9.44
N GLY A 117 3.09 -22.37 -9.57
CA GLY A 117 3.51 -21.17 -8.86
C GLY A 117 4.96 -20.84 -9.16
N ASN A 118 5.46 -19.76 -8.56
CA ASN A 118 6.81 -19.30 -8.84
C ASN A 118 7.87 -20.03 -8.01
N ALA A 119 8.78 -20.75 -8.68
CA ALA A 119 10.07 -21.16 -8.12
C ALA A 119 11.08 -20.02 -8.30
N ILE A 120 11.64 -19.53 -7.19
CA ILE A 120 12.53 -18.34 -7.20
C ILE A 120 13.71 -18.57 -6.24
N PRO A 121 14.97 -18.48 -6.73
CA PRO A 121 16.15 -18.68 -5.91
C PRO A 121 16.23 -17.63 -4.80
N SER A 122 16.97 -17.93 -3.74
CA SER A 122 17.09 -17.05 -2.57
C SER A 122 17.68 -15.67 -2.90
N ASP A 123 18.49 -15.58 -3.96
CA ASP A 123 19.06 -14.32 -4.47
C ASP A 123 18.14 -13.55 -5.43
N ARG A 124 16.95 -14.12 -5.75
CA ARG A 124 15.93 -13.53 -6.62
C ARG A 124 16.42 -13.23 -8.05
N SER A 125 17.48 -13.91 -8.50
CA SER A 125 18.09 -13.69 -9.80
C SER A 125 17.22 -14.13 -10.98
N GLU A 126 16.24 -15.00 -10.76
CA GLU A 126 15.39 -15.58 -11.80
C GLU A 126 13.95 -15.80 -11.31
N THR A 127 13.01 -15.88 -12.24
CA THR A 127 11.64 -16.34 -11.98
C THR A 127 11.33 -17.53 -12.86
N SER A 128 10.79 -18.61 -12.28
CA SER A 128 10.24 -19.75 -13.02
C SER A 128 8.81 -19.99 -12.57
N ILE A 129 7.89 -20.27 -13.49
CA ILE A 129 6.56 -20.79 -13.19
C ILE A 129 6.59 -22.28 -13.48
N ASP A 130 6.51 -23.09 -12.43
CA ASP A 130 6.62 -24.55 -12.52
C ASP A 130 5.26 -25.21 -12.27
N LEU A 131 5.02 -26.32 -12.97
CA LEU A 131 3.81 -27.14 -12.87
C LEU A 131 4.11 -28.45 -12.15
N TYR A 132 3.24 -28.81 -11.21
CA TYR A 132 3.24 -30.06 -10.48
C TYR A 132 1.88 -30.75 -10.61
N ALA A 133 1.87 -32.08 -10.57
CA ALA A 133 0.66 -32.90 -10.61
C ALA A 133 0.60 -33.86 -9.42
N SER A 134 -0.63 -34.14 -8.98
CA SER A 134 -0.97 -35.09 -7.93
C SER A 134 -2.14 -35.96 -8.36
N ASP A 135 -1.92 -37.28 -8.39
CA ASP A 135 -2.92 -38.30 -8.74
C ASP A 135 -3.60 -38.91 -7.50
N ASP A 136 -3.35 -38.37 -6.31
CA ASP A 136 -3.83 -38.88 -5.03
C ASP A 136 -4.51 -37.80 -4.16
N GLY A 137 -5.13 -36.82 -4.83
CA GLY A 137 -5.93 -35.78 -4.18
C GLY A 137 -5.12 -34.70 -3.47
N GLY A 138 -3.93 -34.37 -4.00
CA GLY A 138 -3.06 -33.31 -3.50
C GLY A 138 -2.12 -33.74 -2.37
N ARG A 139 -1.91 -35.04 -2.18
CA ARG A 139 -1.12 -35.57 -1.06
C ARG A 139 0.34 -35.75 -1.43
N ASN A 140 0.62 -36.26 -2.61
CA ASN A 140 1.96 -36.37 -3.19
C ASN A 140 2.01 -35.62 -4.52
N TRP A 141 3.16 -35.01 -4.80
CA TRP A 141 3.35 -34.13 -5.95
C TRP A 141 4.55 -34.57 -6.78
N SER A 142 4.39 -34.53 -8.10
CA SER A 142 5.45 -34.77 -9.07
C SER A 142 5.61 -33.54 -9.95
N PHE A 143 6.85 -33.08 -10.14
CA PHE A 143 7.16 -32.06 -11.13
C PHE A 143 6.76 -32.54 -12.54
N VAL A 144 6.12 -31.67 -13.30
CA VAL A 144 5.68 -31.95 -14.67
C VAL A 144 6.57 -31.19 -15.66
N SER A 145 6.62 -29.87 -15.55
CA SER A 145 7.43 -29.01 -16.42
C SER A 145 7.55 -27.60 -15.86
N THR A 146 8.49 -26.84 -16.42
CA THR A 146 8.50 -25.38 -16.32
C THR A 146 7.65 -24.79 -17.45
N ILE A 147 6.58 -24.07 -17.08
CA ILE A 147 5.66 -23.42 -18.02
C ILE A 147 6.37 -22.27 -18.73
N VAL A 148 7.07 -21.45 -17.95
CA VAL A 148 7.75 -20.25 -18.42
C VAL A 148 8.81 -19.80 -17.43
N SER A 149 9.94 -19.30 -17.93
CA SER A 149 11.00 -18.65 -17.15
C SER A 149 11.16 -17.19 -17.57
N GLY A 150 11.57 -16.36 -16.63
CA GLY A 150 11.83 -14.93 -16.77
C GLY A 150 13.03 -14.50 -15.92
N GLY A 151 13.41 -13.24 -16.03
CA GLY A 151 14.57 -12.68 -15.35
C GLY A 151 14.36 -12.44 -13.85
N LYS A 152 15.04 -11.43 -13.32
CA LYS A 152 15.13 -11.18 -11.89
C LYS A 152 13.76 -10.90 -11.30
N ALA A 153 13.48 -11.45 -10.13
CA ALA A 153 12.21 -11.35 -9.43
C ALA A 153 11.99 -9.95 -8.81
N VAL A 154 11.97 -8.92 -9.65
CA VAL A 154 11.73 -7.52 -9.35
C VAL A 154 10.73 -7.01 -10.38
N PRO A 155 9.53 -6.54 -9.98
CA PRO A 155 8.47 -6.09 -10.89
C PRO A 155 8.81 -4.68 -11.41
N SER A 156 9.89 -4.59 -12.18
CA SER A 156 10.41 -3.34 -12.75
C SER A 156 10.84 -3.58 -14.19
N ARG A 157 10.62 -2.56 -15.02
CA ARG A 157 10.88 -2.61 -16.46
C ARG A 157 12.33 -3.00 -16.74
N GLY A 158 12.52 -4.04 -17.55
CA GLY A 158 13.82 -4.55 -17.96
C GLY A 158 14.36 -5.71 -17.12
N GLU A 159 13.84 -5.94 -15.91
CA GLU A 159 14.21 -7.11 -15.10
C GLU A 159 13.56 -8.40 -15.62
N SER A 160 12.53 -8.25 -16.46
CA SER A 160 11.90 -9.30 -17.26
C SER A 160 11.29 -10.50 -16.49
N PRO A 161 10.71 -10.34 -15.29
CA PRO A 161 10.10 -11.46 -14.57
C PRO A 161 8.78 -11.98 -15.18
N VAL A 162 8.35 -13.15 -14.71
CA VAL A 162 7.03 -13.73 -14.98
C VAL A 162 6.30 -14.06 -13.68
N TRP A 163 4.99 -13.81 -13.65
CA TRP A 163 4.20 -13.82 -12.41
C TRP A 163 2.82 -14.47 -12.56
N VAL A 164 2.33 -14.94 -11.42
CA VAL A 164 0.97 -15.39 -11.11
C VAL A 164 0.36 -16.29 -12.20
N PRO A 165 0.60 -17.62 -12.14
CA PRO A 165 -0.11 -18.54 -13.00
C PRO A 165 -1.59 -18.67 -12.62
N GLU A 166 -2.42 -18.87 -13.62
CA GLU A 166 -3.81 -19.32 -13.50
C GLU A 166 -4.07 -20.44 -14.51
N LEU A 167 -4.65 -21.54 -14.04
CA LEU A 167 -4.88 -22.75 -14.83
C LEU A 167 -6.37 -22.92 -15.19
N THR A 168 -6.64 -23.40 -16.39
CA THR A 168 -7.98 -23.85 -16.80
C THR A 168 -7.87 -24.91 -17.90
N VAL A 169 -9.01 -25.44 -18.33
CA VAL A 169 -9.12 -26.29 -19.53
C VAL A 169 -9.96 -25.55 -20.57
N ASP A 170 -9.43 -25.42 -21.79
CA ASP A 170 -10.15 -24.79 -22.91
C ASP A 170 -11.31 -25.67 -23.41
N ALA A 171 -12.12 -25.12 -24.33
CA ALA A 171 -13.26 -25.83 -24.90
C ALA A 171 -12.87 -27.07 -25.74
N ASP A 172 -11.61 -27.18 -26.16
CA ASP A 172 -11.07 -28.31 -26.92
C ASP A 172 -10.45 -29.40 -26.00
N GLY A 173 -10.43 -29.17 -24.69
CA GLY A 173 -9.89 -30.11 -23.70
C GLY A 173 -8.38 -29.99 -23.45
N ASN A 174 -7.75 -28.88 -23.85
CA ASN A 174 -6.33 -28.63 -23.60
C ASN A 174 -6.14 -27.87 -22.29
N LEU A 175 -5.03 -28.12 -21.61
CA LEU A 175 -4.61 -27.34 -20.44
C LEU A 175 -4.12 -25.97 -20.90
N VAL A 176 -4.58 -24.91 -20.24
CA VAL A 176 -4.14 -23.53 -20.50
C VAL A 176 -3.58 -22.94 -19.22
N CYS A 177 -2.42 -22.29 -19.32
CA CYS A 177 -1.87 -21.47 -18.25
C CYS A 177 -1.81 -20.02 -18.69
N TYR A 178 -2.53 -19.16 -18.00
CA TYR A 178 -2.43 -17.71 -18.08
C TYR A 178 -1.40 -17.21 -17.08
N PHE A 179 -0.66 -16.16 -17.42
CA PHE A 179 0.31 -15.54 -16.51
C PHE A 179 0.57 -14.08 -16.90
N SER A 180 1.11 -13.32 -15.94
CA SER A 180 1.59 -11.96 -16.17
C SER A 180 3.06 -12.01 -16.60
N ASP A 181 3.44 -11.21 -17.59
CA ASP A 181 4.73 -11.31 -18.26
C ASP A 181 5.37 -9.94 -18.50
N GLU A 182 6.60 -9.74 -18.03
CA GLU A 182 7.37 -8.50 -18.17
C GLU A 182 8.57 -8.66 -19.13
N ARG A 183 8.69 -9.80 -19.82
CA ARG A 183 9.83 -10.09 -20.72
C ARG A 183 9.80 -9.30 -22.03
N HIS A 184 8.68 -8.65 -22.34
CA HIS A 184 8.43 -7.98 -23.62
C HIS A 184 8.61 -6.46 -23.58
N SER A 185 9.50 -5.98 -22.70
CA SER A 185 9.78 -4.54 -22.56
C SER A 185 10.34 -3.85 -23.81
N GLU A 186 11.08 -4.59 -24.65
CA GLU A 186 11.59 -4.11 -25.94
C GLU A 186 10.47 -3.92 -26.99
N ASP A 187 9.36 -4.66 -26.84
CA ASP A 187 8.20 -4.60 -27.73
C ASP A 187 7.19 -3.49 -27.33
N GLY A 188 7.50 -2.72 -26.27
CA GLY A 188 6.68 -1.61 -25.80
C GLY A 188 5.71 -1.95 -24.65
N TYR A 189 5.80 -3.15 -24.07
CA TYR A 189 4.94 -3.59 -22.97
C TYR A 189 5.70 -3.54 -21.64
N ASP A 190 5.18 -2.86 -20.62
CA ASP A 190 5.78 -2.93 -19.29
C ASP A 190 5.42 -4.25 -18.59
N ARG A 191 4.14 -4.61 -18.63
CA ARG A 191 3.65 -5.96 -18.33
C ARG A 191 2.52 -6.30 -19.29
N LEU A 192 2.33 -7.58 -19.58
CA LEU A 192 1.18 -8.09 -20.32
C LEU A 192 0.60 -9.32 -19.64
N ILE A 193 -0.64 -9.68 -19.99
CA ILE A 193 -1.20 -10.99 -19.71
C ILE A 193 -1.12 -11.80 -21.00
N GLY A 194 -0.60 -13.02 -20.89
CA GLY A 194 -0.63 -13.99 -21.98
C GLY A 194 -0.84 -15.40 -21.46
N HIS A 195 -1.03 -16.32 -22.39
CA HIS A 195 -1.20 -17.72 -22.07
C HIS A 195 -0.35 -18.64 -22.94
N ARG A 196 -0.13 -19.85 -22.42
CA ARG A 196 0.38 -21.00 -23.16
C ARG A 196 -0.61 -22.15 -23.07
N VAL A 197 -0.63 -22.98 -24.10
CA VAL A 197 -1.53 -24.13 -24.21
C VAL A 197 -0.73 -25.41 -24.25
N SER A 198 -1.26 -26.46 -23.61
CA SER A 198 -0.68 -27.79 -23.61
C SER A 198 -1.76 -28.83 -23.90
N SER A 199 -1.59 -29.55 -25.00
CA SER A 199 -2.45 -30.68 -25.38
C SER A 199 -2.01 -32.01 -24.74
N ASP A 200 -0.87 -32.04 -24.05
CA ASP A 200 -0.27 -33.25 -23.47
C ASP A 200 -0.20 -33.21 -21.93
N GLY A 201 -1.10 -32.45 -21.30
CA GLY A 201 -1.23 -32.40 -19.85
C GLY A 201 -0.11 -31.63 -19.15
N GLY A 202 0.44 -30.61 -19.82
CA GLY A 202 1.48 -29.74 -19.29
C GLY A 202 2.90 -30.25 -19.50
N ASN A 203 3.14 -31.32 -20.27
CA ASN A 203 4.49 -31.80 -20.54
C ASN A 203 5.22 -30.88 -21.55
N THR A 204 4.48 -30.35 -22.52
CA THR A 204 4.97 -29.35 -23.46
C THR A 204 3.99 -28.20 -23.61
N TRP A 205 4.51 -27.02 -23.97
CA TRP A 205 3.73 -25.79 -24.07
C TRP A 205 3.92 -25.14 -25.43
N GLU A 206 2.81 -24.76 -26.06
CA GLU A 206 2.79 -23.96 -27.28
C GLU A 206 3.42 -22.57 -27.05
N PRO A 207 3.85 -21.88 -28.12
CA PRO A 207 4.25 -20.48 -28.02
C PRO A 207 3.16 -19.64 -27.38
N GLN A 208 3.59 -18.61 -26.65
CA GLN A 208 2.69 -17.73 -25.93
C GLN A 208 1.81 -16.90 -26.86
N VAL A 209 0.56 -16.72 -26.46
CA VAL A 209 -0.41 -15.80 -27.05
C VAL A 209 -0.62 -14.64 -26.08
N PHE A 210 -0.70 -13.42 -26.61
CA PHE A 210 -0.99 -12.23 -25.79
C PHE A 210 -2.50 -12.03 -25.69
N ASP A 211 -3.00 -11.85 -24.47
CA ASP A 211 -4.43 -11.73 -24.18
C ASP A 211 -4.80 -10.30 -23.79
N VAL A 212 -3.98 -9.64 -22.98
CA VAL A 212 -4.12 -8.23 -22.62
C VAL A 212 -2.73 -7.60 -22.65
N ALA A 213 -2.46 -6.82 -23.70
CA ALA A 213 -1.14 -6.27 -23.99
C ALA A 213 -1.28 -4.86 -24.54
N ILE A 214 -0.93 -3.87 -23.73
CA ILE A 214 -1.06 -2.44 -24.05
C ILE A 214 0.34 -1.89 -24.30
N ALA A 215 0.61 -1.52 -25.55
CA ALA A 215 1.95 -1.09 -25.99
C ALA A 215 2.21 0.40 -25.71
N ASP A 216 2.21 0.79 -24.43
CA ASP A 216 2.42 2.17 -23.98
C ASP A 216 3.65 2.36 -23.06
N ASN A 217 4.34 1.27 -22.71
CA ASN A 217 5.45 1.21 -21.74
C ASN A 217 5.08 1.55 -20.28
N GLU A 218 3.80 1.64 -19.94
CA GLU A 218 3.35 2.10 -18.61
C GLU A 218 2.29 1.20 -18.01
N SER A 219 1.39 0.67 -18.83
CA SER A 219 0.29 -0.18 -18.40
C SER A 219 0.79 -1.55 -17.97
N ARG A 220 0.31 -1.98 -16.82
CA ARG A 220 0.72 -3.24 -16.19
C ARG A 220 -0.50 -4.14 -15.91
N PRO A 221 -1.16 -4.70 -16.93
CA PRO A 221 -2.17 -5.75 -16.72
C PRO A 221 -1.55 -6.94 -15.98
N GLY A 222 -2.29 -7.55 -15.05
CA GLY A 222 -1.79 -8.70 -14.30
C GLY A 222 -2.83 -9.40 -13.43
N MET A 223 -2.38 -10.47 -12.78
CA MET A 223 -3.20 -11.36 -11.95
C MET A 223 -4.50 -11.82 -12.64
N PRO A 224 -4.38 -12.51 -13.79
CA PRO A 224 -5.55 -13.10 -14.42
C PRO A 224 -6.19 -14.14 -13.49
N SER A 225 -7.51 -14.16 -13.46
CA SER A 225 -8.31 -15.30 -13.04
C SER A 225 -9.30 -15.65 -14.13
N VAL A 226 -9.46 -16.94 -14.43
CA VAL A 226 -10.29 -17.42 -15.56
C VAL A 226 -11.34 -18.40 -15.07
N THR A 227 -12.61 -18.00 -15.19
CA THR A 227 -13.76 -18.79 -14.76
C THR A 227 -14.56 -19.29 -15.98
N PRO A 228 -14.73 -20.60 -16.16
CA PRO A 228 -15.70 -21.15 -17.09
C PRO A 228 -17.13 -20.79 -16.67
N LEU A 229 -17.97 -20.41 -17.63
CA LEU A 229 -19.35 -20.01 -17.42
C LEU A 229 -20.32 -21.10 -17.94
N PRO A 230 -21.53 -21.22 -17.37
CA PRO A 230 -22.49 -22.27 -17.75
C PRO A 230 -22.94 -22.24 -19.22
N ASN A 231 -22.80 -21.09 -19.88
CA ASN A 231 -23.13 -20.93 -21.30
C ASN A 231 -21.99 -21.39 -22.24
N GLY A 232 -20.94 -22.01 -21.70
CA GLY A 232 -19.76 -22.50 -22.44
C GLY A 232 -18.73 -21.42 -22.76
N ARG A 233 -18.94 -20.17 -22.32
CA ARG A 233 -17.95 -19.09 -22.43
C ARG A 233 -17.03 -19.09 -21.23
N TYR A 234 -15.99 -18.28 -21.30
CA TYR A 234 -15.03 -18.07 -20.23
C TYR A 234 -14.99 -16.59 -19.87
N LEU A 235 -14.86 -16.28 -18.59
CA LEU A 235 -14.65 -14.94 -18.06
C LEU A 235 -13.21 -14.82 -17.57
N MET A 236 -12.45 -13.85 -18.09
CA MET A 236 -11.18 -13.45 -17.48
C MET A 236 -11.43 -12.21 -16.64
N THR A 237 -10.94 -12.20 -15.40
CA THR A 237 -10.90 -11.04 -14.51
C THR A 237 -9.45 -10.72 -14.20
N TYR A 238 -9.07 -9.44 -14.28
CA TYR A 238 -7.69 -8.99 -14.07
C TYR A 238 -7.68 -7.51 -13.67
N TYR A 239 -6.55 -7.02 -13.19
CA TYR A 239 -6.36 -5.59 -12.96
C TYR A 239 -5.38 -5.02 -13.97
N ILE A 240 -5.42 -3.70 -14.15
CA ILE A 240 -4.40 -2.96 -14.87
C ILE A 240 -3.85 -1.88 -13.95
N ASP A 241 -2.57 -1.98 -13.62
CA ASP A 241 -1.83 -0.94 -12.91
C ASP A 241 -1.09 -0.02 -13.91
N GLY A 242 -0.45 1.01 -13.40
CA GLY A 242 0.14 2.09 -14.18
C GLY A 242 -0.71 3.38 -14.11
N PRO A 243 -0.18 4.51 -14.59
CA PRO A 243 -0.77 5.84 -14.40
C PRO A 243 -2.21 5.95 -14.87
N GLN A 244 -2.53 5.33 -16.02
CA GLN A 244 -3.86 5.46 -16.61
C GLN A 244 -4.94 4.70 -15.82
N TYR A 245 -4.60 3.55 -15.24
CA TYR A 245 -5.58 2.61 -14.71
C TYR A 245 -5.49 2.41 -13.20
N GLY A 246 -4.35 2.68 -12.56
CA GLY A 246 -4.21 2.75 -11.09
C GLY A 246 -4.76 1.52 -10.35
N GLY A 247 -4.56 0.32 -10.90
CA GLY A 247 -4.99 -0.95 -10.31
C GLY A 247 -6.45 -1.32 -10.58
N SER A 248 -7.15 -0.57 -11.44
CA SER A 248 -8.56 -0.82 -11.78
C SER A 248 -8.80 -2.24 -12.30
N VAL A 249 -9.89 -2.87 -11.85
CA VAL A 249 -10.28 -4.22 -12.25
C VAL A 249 -11.15 -4.21 -13.50
N PHE A 250 -10.88 -5.14 -14.42
CA PHE A 250 -11.52 -5.33 -15.71
C PHE A 250 -11.90 -6.79 -15.94
N THR A 251 -12.80 -7.00 -16.90
CA THR A 251 -13.22 -8.32 -17.37
C THR A 251 -13.21 -8.42 -18.88
N ARG A 252 -12.97 -9.64 -19.39
CA ARG A 252 -13.16 -10.03 -20.79
C ARG A 252 -13.88 -11.36 -20.87
N THR A 253 -14.48 -11.64 -22.02
CA THR A 253 -15.13 -12.93 -22.27
C THR A 253 -14.58 -13.62 -23.51
N SER A 254 -14.34 -14.92 -23.41
CA SER A 254 -13.87 -15.77 -24.51
C SER A 254 -14.92 -16.82 -24.87
N PRO A 255 -15.11 -17.18 -26.15
CA PRO A 255 -15.99 -18.27 -26.54
C PRO A 255 -15.42 -19.65 -26.26
N ASN A 256 -14.11 -19.78 -26.04
CA ASN A 256 -13.43 -21.08 -25.96
C ASN A 256 -12.32 -21.15 -24.89
N GLY A 257 -12.05 -20.04 -24.19
CA GLY A 257 -10.99 -19.99 -23.19
C GLY A 257 -9.59 -19.91 -23.81
N ARG A 258 -9.47 -19.38 -25.03
CA ARG A 258 -8.20 -19.09 -25.73
C ARG A 258 -8.26 -17.80 -26.55
N GLU A 259 -9.39 -17.54 -27.19
CA GLU A 259 -9.58 -16.37 -28.03
C GLU A 259 -10.22 -15.24 -27.21
N TRP A 260 -9.43 -14.23 -26.86
CA TRP A 260 -9.90 -13.09 -26.06
C TRP A 260 -10.24 -11.85 -26.90
N GLY A 261 -9.86 -11.83 -28.17
CA GLY A 261 -10.08 -10.71 -29.10
C GLY A 261 -8.78 -9.94 -29.36
N ASP A 262 -8.89 -8.63 -29.61
CA ASP A 262 -7.72 -7.74 -29.77
C ASP A 262 -6.98 -7.62 -28.42
N PRO A 263 -5.68 -7.95 -28.33
CA PRO A 263 -4.93 -7.81 -27.08
C PRO A 263 -4.83 -6.37 -26.55
N ALA A 264 -4.96 -5.36 -27.42
CA ALA A 264 -4.97 -3.96 -27.02
C ALA A 264 -6.30 -3.49 -26.42
N ASP A 265 -7.37 -4.30 -26.54
CA ASP A 265 -8.64 -4.04 -25.87
C ASP A 265 -8.54 -4.36 -24.38
N VAL A 266 -8.72 -3.33 -23.54
CA VAL A 266 -8.58 -3.44 -22.09
C VAL A 266 -9.78 -4.10 -21.41
N GLY A 267 -10.86 -4.38 -22.14
CA GLY A 267 -12.05 -5.05 -21.61
C GLY A 267 -13.02 -4.11 -20.88
N ALA A 268 -14.03 -4.71 -20.24
CA ALA A 268 -15.08 -4.00 -19.53
C ALA A 268 -14.69 -3.75 -18.05
N PRO A 269 -14.79 -2.51 -17.54
CA PRO A 269 -14.45 -2.22 -16.15
C PRO A 269 -15.45 -2.88 -15.19
N VAL A 270 -14.95 -3.41 -14.08
CA VAL A 270 -15.77 -3.89 -12.96
C VAL A 270 -16.10 -2.71 -12.06
N GLN A 271 -17.10 -1.95 -12.48
CA GLN A 271 -17.45 -0.65 -11.91
C GLN A 271 -18.96 -0.50 -11.75
N THR A 272 -19.39 0.08 -10.63
CA THR A 272 -20.80 0.39 -10.37
C THR A 272 -21.27 1.57 -11.22
N THR A 273 -22.59 1.73 -11.32
CA THR A 273 -23.18 2.86 -12.08
C THR A 273 -22.90 4.25 -11.49
N ASP A 274 -22.55 4.32 -10.20
CA ASP A 274 -22.09 5.53 -9.50
C ASP A 274 -20.55 5.66 -9.47
N GLU A 275 -19.87 4.93 -10.35
CA GLU A 275 -18.42 5.00 -10.63
C GLU A 275 -17.51 4.48 -9.50
N LEU A 276 -18.00 3.65 -8.58
CA LEU A 276 -17.15 2.94 -7.63
C LEU A 276 -16.51 1.72 -8.29
N GLN A 277 -15.24 1.48 -8.00
CA GLN A 277 -14.45 0.46 -8.67
C GLN A 277 -13.64 -0.38 -7.69
N LEU A 278 -13.58 -1.68 -7.96
CA LEU A 278 -12.62 -2.58 -7.33
C LEU A 278 -11.21 -2.32 -7.88
N ILE A 279 -10.23 -2.32 -6.99
CA ILE A 279 -8.82 -2.08 -7.28
C ILE A 279 -7.97 -3.23 -6.74
N ASP A 280 -7.02 -3.69 -7.56
CA ASP A 280 -6.01 -4.72 -7.28
C ASP A 280 -6.57 -6.07 -6.79
N GLY A 281 -5.69 -7.09 -6.77
CA GLY A 281 -5.96 -8.42 -6.23
C GLY A 281 -7.29 -9.06 -6.66
N PRO A 282 -7.68 -9.00 -7.96
CA PRO A 282 -8.99 -9.44 -8.38
C PRO A 282 -9.13 -10.95 -8.36
N TYR A 283 -10.36 -11.40 -8.14
CA TYR A 283 -10.75 -12.77 -8.39
C TYR A 283 -12.21 -12.80 -8.84
N GLY A 284 -12.49 -13.48 -9.96
CA GLY A 284 -13.84 -13.64 -10.49
C GLY A 284 -14.33 -15.06 -10.27
N THR A 285 -15.62 -15.22 -9.99
CA THR A 285 -16.28 -16.53 -10.01
C THR A 285 -17.72 -16.41 -10.50
N TRP A 286 -18.38 -17.55 -10.70
CA TRP A 286 -19.80 -17.62 -11.02
C TRP A 286 -20.51 -18.50 -9.99
N VAL A 287 -21.72 -18.10 -9.60
CA VAL A 287 -22.60 -18.86 -8.72
C VAL A 287 -23.96 -19.08 -9.39
N PRO A 288 -24.62 -20.23 -9.13
CA PRO A 288 -25.96 -20.49 -9.67
C PRO A 288 -27.06 -19.65 -9.03
N ALA A 289 -26.81 -19.01 -7.89
CA ALA A 289 -27.75 -18.09 -7.26
C ALA A 289 -27.94 -16.82 -8.10
N GLY A 290 -29.14 -16.23 -8.07
CA GLY A 290 -29.49 -15.04 -8.85
C GLY A 290 -30.73 -15.26 -9.72
N ASP A 291 -30.68 -14.77 -10.96
CA ASP A 291 -31.70 -15.04 -11.97
C ASP A 291 -31.45 -16.36 -12.71
N ASP A 292 -32.17 -16.62 -13.81
CA ASP A 292 -32.04 -17.86 -14.59
C ASP A 292 -30.63 -18.08 -15.19
N ASN A 293 -29.76 -17.05 -15.20
CA ASN A 293 -28.37 -17.13 -15.69
C ASN A 293 -27.34 -17.25 -14.55
N GLY A 294 -27.77 -17.21 -13.29
CA GLY A 294 -26.89 -17.11 -12.12
C GLY A 294 -26.25 -15.72 -11.98
N THR A 295 -25.17 -15.64 -11.22
CA THR A 295 -24.49 -14.37 -10.88
C THR A 295 -22.99 -14.51 -11.03
N ILE A 296 -22.36 -13.56 -11.71
CA ILE A 296 -20.90 -13.36 -11.65
C ILE A 296 -20.59 -12.51 -10.42
N LEU A 297 -19.61 -12.95 -9.64
CA LEU A 297 -19.08 -12.23 -8.49
C LEU A 297 -17.61 -11.92 -8.72
N VAL A 298 -17.22 -10.68 -8.45
CA VAL A 298 -15.83 -10.23 -8.52
C VAL A 298 -15.42 -9.64 -7.17
N ALA A 299 -14.31 -10.13 -6.66
CA ALA A 299 -13.62 -9.56 -5.50
C ALA A 299 -12.46 -8.67 -5.97
N GLY A 300 -12.02 -7.78 -5.08
CA GLY A 300 -10.83 -6.96 -5.25
C GLY A 300 -10.21 -6.64 -3.89
N LYS A 301 -8.98 -6.13 -3.92
CA LYS A 301 -8.23 -5.77 -2.71
C LYS A 301 -8.85 -4.57 -2.02
N THR A 302 -9.23 -3.55 -2.79
CA THR A 302 -9.84 -2.33 -2.24
C THR A 302 -10.99 -1.85 -3.13
N PHE A 303 -11.84 -0.99 -2.56
CA PHE A 303 -12.96 -0.36 -3.24
C PHE A 303 -12.80 1.16 -3.17
N ARG A 304 -12.86 1.81 -4.34
CA ARG A 304 -12.55 3.24 -4.47
C ARG A 304 -13.64 3.99 -5.22
N ASP A 305 -13.83 5.26 -4.88
CA ASP A 305 -14.66 6.18 -5.65
C ASP A 305 -13.97 6.66 -6.94
N LYS A 306 -14.69 7.43 -7.76
CA LYS A 306 -14.17 8.02 -9.00
C LYS A 306 -12.96 8.96 -8.81
N HIS A 307 -12.74 9.42 -7.58
CA HIS A 307 -11.62 10.26 -7.18
C HIS A 307 -10.48 9.45 -6.55
N ARG A 308 -10.55 8.11 -6.59
CA ARG A 308 -9.61 7.16 -5.99
C ARG A 308 -9.56 7.20 -4.46
N ASN A 309 -10.54 7.81 -3.81
CA ASN A 309 -10.62 7.75 -2.34
C ASN A 309 -11.20 6.40 -1.91
N PRO A 310 -10.81 5.88 -0.73
CA PRO A 310 -11.46 4.73 -0.12
C PRO A 310 -12.96 4.92 -0.02
N ALA A 311 -13.71 3.97 -0.56
CA ALA A 311 -15.13 3.87 -0.27
C ALA A 311 -15.30 3.36 1.17
N PRO A 312 -16.32 3.81 1.92
CA PRO A 312 -16.54 3.39 3.32
C PRO A 312 -16.71 1.89 3.53
N ASP A 313 -17.08 1.18 2.46
CA ASP A 313 -17.35 -0.24 2.36
C ASP A 313 -16.17 -1.05 1.77
N SER A 314 -15.00 -0.43 1.58
CA SER A 314 -13.80 -1.11 1.13
C SER A 314 -13.41 -2.28 2.05
N GLY A 315 -12.99 -3.40 1.46
CA GLY A 315 -12.69 -4.63 2.19
C GLY A 315 -13.93 -5.40 2.70
N THR A 316 -15.15 -4.90 2.47
CA THR A 316 -16.40 -5.53 2.95
C THR A 316 -17.37 -5.94 1.85
N VAL A 317 -17.05 -5.65 0.58
CA VAL A 317 -17.96 -5.86 -0.56
C VAL A 317 -17.33 -6.65 -1.70
N LEU A 318 -18.19 -7.34 -2.43
CA LEU A 318 -17.94 -7.88 -3.77
C LEU A 318 -18.78 -7.09 -4.77
N LEU A 319 -18.43 -7.15 -6.05
CA LEU A 319 -19.28 -6.65 -7.13
C LEU A 319 -19.96 -7.81 -7.87
N ALA A 320 -21.27 -7.69 -8.05
CA ALA A 320 -22.13 -8.72 -8.63
C ALA A 320 -22.79 -8.24 -9.93
N THR A 321 -22.97 -9.15 -10.89
CA THR A 321 -23.80 -8.92 -12.09
C THR A 321 -24.47 -10.21 -12.55
N THR A 322 -25.73 -10.12 -13.00
CA THR A 322 -26.45 -11.25 -13.62
C THR A 322 -26.52 -11.12 -15.15
N ASP A 323 -26.09 -9.99 -15.72
CA ASP A 323 -26.02 -9.81 -17.16
C ASP A 323 -24.71 -10.41 -17.71
N MET A 324 -24.78 -11.70 -18.01
CA MET A 324 -23.68 -12.48 -18.60
C MET A 324 -23.27 -12.01 -20.01
N SER A 325 -24.09 -11.19 -20.67
CA SER A 325 -23.87 -10.77 -22.06
C SER A 325 -23.09 -9.46 -22.13
N ALA A 326 -23.42 -8.51 -21.25
CA ALA A 326 -22.74 -7.22 -21.14
C ALA A 326 -21.65 -7.23 -20.06
N VAL A 327 -21.68 -8.19 -19.13
CA VAL A 327 -20.78 -8.28 -17.97
C VAL A 327 -20.79 -6.97 -17.17
N GLY A 328 -22.01 -6.58 -16.80
CA GLY A 328 -22.35 -5.30 -16.19
C GLY A 328 -23.82 -4.95 -16.49
N PRO A 329 -24.45 -4.00 -15.77
CA PRO A 329 -23.90 -3.19 -14.68
C PRO A 329 -23.56 -4.02 -13.44
N TRP A 330 -22.72 -3.45 -12.58
CA TRP A 330 -22.24 -4.08 -11.35
C TRP A 330 -22.91 -3.47 -10.12
N THR A 331 -23.30 -4.33 -9.19
CA THR A 331 -23.93 -3.95 -7.93
C THR A 331 -23.11 -4.45 -6.74
N PRO A 332 -22.83 -3.61 -5.72
CA PRO A 332 -22.18 -4.07 -4.50
C PRO A 332 -23.04 -5.05 -3.70
N VAL A 333 -22.42 -6.13 -3.24
CA VAL A 333 -23.00 -7.12 -2.32
C VAL A 333 -22.03 -7.39 -1.17
N SER A 334 -22.54 -7.83 -0.01
CA SER A 334 -21.71 -8.15 1.15
C SER A 334 -20.71 -9.27 0.83
N ALA A 335 -19.47 -9.12 1.30
CA ALA A 335 -18.43 -10.13 1.20
C ALA A 335 -18.51 -11.15 2.37
N PRO A 336 -18.28 -12.45 2.14
CA PRO A 336 -18.20 -13.45 3.21
C PRO A 336 -17.10 -13.19 4.24
N LEU A 337 -16.04 -12.48 3.85
CA LEU A 337 -14.90 -12.14 4.69
C LEU A 337 -14.62 -10.65 4.61
N TRP A 338 -14.69 -9.97 5.76
CA TRP A 338 -14.34 -8.57 5.90
C TRP A 338 -12.90 -8.44 6.39
N PHE A 339 -12.17 -7.51 5.80
CA PHE A 339 -10.78 -7.22 6.15
C PHE A 339 -10.50 -5.73 6.04
N ASP A 340 -9.53 -5.27 6.81
CA ASP A 340 -9.15 -3.85 6.84
C ASP A 340 -8.57 -3.42 5.49
N ASP A 341 -8.90 -2.20 5.07
CA ASP A 341 -8.34 -1.61 3.86
C ASP A 341 -6.81 -1.52 3.95
N GLU A 342 -6.13 -1.53 2.81
CA GLU A 342 -4.67 -1.37 2.81
C GLU A 342 -4.24 -0.07 3.51
N LEU A 343 -5.02 1.02 3.44
CA LEU A 343 -4.72 2.26 4.14
C LEU A 343 -4.82 2.09 5.66
N GLU A 344 -5.84 1.37 6.14
CA GLU A 344 -6.06 1.12 7.57
C GLU A 344 -4.96 0.25 8.19
N THR A 345 -4.34 -0.60 7.37
CA THR A 345 -3.21 -1.44 7.79
C THR A 345 -1.85 -0.75 7.64
N GLY A 346 -1.78 0.48 7.13
CA GLY A 346 -0.52 1.19 6.85
C GLY A 346 0.20 0.63 5.62
N HIS A 347 -0.54 0.39 4.54
CA HIS A 347 -0.10 -0.16 3.25
C HIS A 347 0.60 -1.52 3.34
N ARG A 348 0.17 -2.37 4.28
CA ARG A 348 0.70 -3.74 4.40
C ARG A 348 0.13 -4.61 3.28
N SER A 349 0.82 -5.71 2.98
CA SER A 349 0.49 -6.63 1.89
C SER A 349 -0.74 -7.51 2.18
N VAL A 350 -1.88 -6.89 2.48
CA VAL A 350 -3.16 -7.56 2.68
C VAL A 350 -3.91 -7.71 1.37
N ALA A 351 -4.74 -8.74 1.26
CA ALA A 351 -5.69 -8.94 0.17
C ALA A 351 -5.17 -8.85 -1.28
N TRP A 352 -3.89 -9.19 -1.49
CA TRP A 352 -3.35 -9.34 -2.85
C TRP A 352 -4.05 -10.42 -3.67
N THR A 353 -4.75 -11.35 -3.03
CA THR A 353 -5.61 -12.34 -3.67
C THR A 353 -6.83 -12.55 -2.79
N THR A 354 -8.00 -12.51 -3.41
CA THR A 354 -9.30 -12.62 -2.76
C THR A 354 -10.11 -13.80 -3.32
N THR A 355 -9.55 -15.01 -3.23
CA THR A 355 -10.12 -16.21 -3.86
C THR A 355 -11.57 -16.44 -3.44
N LEU A 356 -12.46 -16.61 -4.43
CA LEU A 356 -13.87 -16.93 -4.25
C LEU A 356 -14.14 -18.36 -4.70
N LEU A 357 -14.79 -19.16 -3.85
CA LEU A 357 -15.10 -20.55 -4.15
C LEU A 357 -16.56 -20.87 -3.77
N PRO A 358 -17.44 -21.16 -4.74
CA PRO A 358 -18.80 -21.58 -4.46
C PRO A 358 -18.85 -22.91 -3.67
N ALA A 359 -19.79 -23.02 -2.73
CA ALA A 359 -20.09 -24.28 -2.07
C ALA A 359 -20.66 -25.31 -3.05
N ALA A 360 -20.49 -26.60 -2.76
CA ALA A 360 -20.87 -27.68 -3.68
C ALA A 360 -22.38 -27.70 -4.00
N ASP A 361 -23.23 -27.26 -3.07
CA ASP A 361 -24.68 -27.16 -3.28
C ASP A 361 -25.12 -25.87 -3.98
N GLY A 362 -24.18 -24.97 -4.26
CA GLY A 362 -24.43 -23.68 -4.89
C GLY A 362 -25.19 -22.69 -4.00
N THR A 363 -25.23 -22.90 -2.68
CA THR A 363 -26.02 -22.07 -1.75
C THR A 363 -25.18 -21.15 -0.86
N GLU A 364 -23.87 -21.38 -0.77
CA GLU A 364 -22.92 -20.58 0.00
C GLU A 364 -21.71 -20.19 -0.85
N LEU A 365 -21.00 -19.15 -0.43
CA LEU A 365 -19.73 -18.71 -1.00
C LEU A 365 -18.66 -18.72 0.08
N LEU A 366 -17.50 -19.31 -0.26
CA LEU A 366 -16.29 -19.19 0.53
C LEU A 366 -15.40 -18.08 -0.05
N GLN A 367 -14.78 -17.29 0.81
CA GLN A 367 -13.79 -16.29 0.43
C GLN A 367 -12.52 -16.48 1.25
N PHE A 368 -11.36 -16.41 0.61
CA PHE A 368 -10.04 -16.47 1.25
C PHE A 368 -9.25 -15.21 0.95
N THR A 369 -8.52 -14.71 1.93
CA THR A 369 -7.61 -13.58 1.73
C THR A 369 -6.50 -13.57 2.78
N SER A 370 -5.46 -12.78 2.53
CA SER A 370 -4.47 -12.46 3.56
C SER A 370 -4.89 -11.22 4.34
N THR A 371 -4.82 -11.28 5.67
CA THR A 371 -5.15 -10.16 6.56
C THR A 371 -3.99 -9.83 7.48
N TYR A 372 -3.94 -8.60 8.00
CA TYR A 372 -2.84 -8.18 8.87
C TYR A 372 -2.91 -8.88 10.23
N ALA A 373 -1.81 -9.51 10.65
CA ALA A 373 -1.70 -10.26 11.90
C ALA A 373 -0.82 -9.55 12.96
N GLY A 374 -0.32 -8.35 12.66
CA GLY A 374 0.65 -7.64 13.50
C GLY A 374 2.11 -7.93 13.12
N HIS A 375 3.03 -7.15 13.70
CA HIS A 375 4.49 -7.28 13.46
C HIS A 375 4.91 -7.29 11.98
N GLY A 376 4.16 -6.59 11.12
CA GLY A 376 4.43 -6.56 9.68
C GLY A 376 4.04 -7.83 8.91
N LYS A 377 3.35 -8.79 9.55
CA LYS A 377 2.99 -10.07 8.95
C LYS A 377 1.52 -10.14 8.58
N THR A 378 1.22 -11.04 7.66
CA THR A 378 -0.12 -11.42 7.26
C THR A 378 -0.41 -12.88 7.57
N GLU A 379 -1.63 -13.13 8.04
CA GLU A 379 -2.21 -14.45 8.20
C GLU A 379 -3.17 -14.75 7.05
N ILE A 380 -3.54 -16.02 6.87
CA ILE A 380 -4.57 -16.42 5.92
C ILE A 380 -5.88 -16.62 6.67
N ARG A 381 -6.92 -15.90 6.27
CA ARG A 381 -8.28 -16.05 6.78
C ARG A 381 -9.24 -16.48 5.68
N TYR A 382 -10.33 -17.09 6.10
CA TYR A 382 -11.44 -17.46 5.23
C TYR A 382 -12.79 -17.18 5.88
N GLY A 383 -13.75 -16.74 5.08
CA GLY A 383 -15.13 -16.49 5.47
C GLY A 383 -16.09 -17.33 4.64
N ARG A 384 -17.30 -17.53 5.16
CA ARG A 384 -18.38 -18.25 4.48
C ARG A 384 -19.69 -17.53 4.70
N GLU A 385 -20.47 -17.40 3.65
CA GLU A 385 -21.79 -16.77 3.73
C GLU A 385 -22.79 -17.42 2.78
N SER A 386 -24.06 -17.44 3.16
CA SER A 386 -25.12 -17.90 2.27
C SER A 386 -25.35 -16.92 1.13
N LEU A 387 -25.46 -17.44 -0.09
CA LEU A 387 -25.85 -16.65 -1.26
C LEU A 387 -27.29 -16.10 -1.13
N SER A 388 -28.14 -16.72 -0.31
CA SER A 388 -29.49 -16.22 -0.03
C SER A 388 -29.51 -14.98 0.87
N THR A 389 -28.41 -14.72 1.60
CA THR A 389 -28.25 -13.54 2.48
C THR A 389 -27.43 -12.43 1.82
N MET A 390 -26.80 -12.70 0.66
CA MET A 390 -26.20 -11.67 -0.20
C MET A 390 -27.28 -10.81 -0.85
N VAL A 391 -27.89 -9.93 -0.06
CA VAL A 391 -28.79 -8.89 -0.54
C VAL A 391 -27.96 -7.74 -1.11
N GLU A 392 -28.54 -6.96 -2.03
CA GLU A 392 -27.97 -5.64 -2.40
C GLU A 392 -27.56 -4.89 -1.14
N TYR A 393 -26.32 -4.42 -1.09
CA TYR A 393 -25.78 -3.75 0.07
C TYR A 393 -26.56 -2.44 0.34
N ASP A 394 -27.43 -2.44 1.36
CA ASP A 394 -28.21 -1.25 1.74
C ASP A 394 -27.34 -0.26 2.51
N ARG A 395 -26.72 0.67 1.75
CA ARG A 395 -25.85 1.74 2.27
C ARG A 395 -26.52 2.64 3.31
N ASP A 396 -27.85 2.72 3.34
CA ASP A 396 -28.58 3.59 4.30
C ASP A 396 -28.61 2.99 5.72
N SER A 397 -28.30 1.69 5.85
CA SER A 397 -28.27 0.97 7.13
C SER A 397 -26.91 1.01 7.82
N SER A 398 -25.80 1.17 7.08
CA SER A 398 -24.43 1.15 7.61
C SER A 398 -24.00 2.47 8.26
N GLU A 399 -24.52 3.62 7.81
CA GLU A 399 -24.31 4.92 8.49
C GLU A 399 -24.86 4.92 9.93
N ARG A 400 -25.85 4.07 10.23
CA ARG A 400 -26.41 3.93 11.59
C ARG A 400 -25.61 2.95 12.45
N SER A 401 -25.12 1.84 11.90
CA SER A 401 -24.41 0.80 12.64
C SER A 401 -22.93 1.13 12.90
N ALA A 402 -22.25 1.86 11.99
CA ALA A 402 -20.86 2.33 12.15
C ALA A 402 -20.66 3.28 13.35
N SER A 403 -21.72 4.01 13.73
CA SER A 403 -21.71 4.89 14.92
C SER A 403 -21.69 4.10 16.26
N THR A 404 -22.01 2.81 16.23
CA THR A 404 -22.17 1.95 17.42
C THR A 404 -21.06 0.91 17.57
N SER A 405 -20.52 0.36 16.46
CA SER A 405 -19.53 -0.74 16.48
C SER A 405 -18.11 -0.30 16.85
N SER A 406 -17.73 0.94 16.53
CA SER A 406 -16.42 1.52 16.88
C SER A 406 -16.20 1.65 18.39
N THR A 407 -17.29 1.74 19.17
CA THR A 407 -17.24 1.88 20.64
C THR A 407 -17.17 0.52 21.37
N GLU A 408 -17.64 -0.56 20.73
CA GLU A 408 -17.70 -1.90 21.35
C GLU A 408 -16.50 -2.80 20.98
N ARG A 409 -15.92 -2.66 19.77
CA ARG A 409 -14.69 -3.37 19.37
C ARG A 409 -13.48 -3.02 20.24
N SER A 410 -13.39 -1.78 20.74
CA SER A 410 -12.36 -1.38 21.70
C SER A 410 -12.55 -1.99 23.10
N GLN A 411 -13.76 -2.42 23.48
CA GLN A 411 -14.08 -2.90 24.83
C GLN A 411 -13.90 -4.42 25.01
N SER A 412 -14.00 -5.23 23.94
CA SER A 412 -13.84 -6.69 24.02
C SER A 412 -12.36 -7.10 24.17
N ALA A 413 -11.45 -6.40 23.50
CA ALA A 413 -10.00 -6.56 23.65
C ALA A 413 -9.51 -6.20 25.06
N HIS A 414 -10.18 -5.27 25.74
CA HIS A 414 -9.85 -4.84 27.11
C HIS A 414 -10.26 -5.84 28.20
N ARG A 415 -11.11 -6.84 27.90
CA ARG A 415 -11.67 -7.74 28.92
C ARG A 415 -10.81 -8.97 29.22
N ARG A 416 -9.87 -9.35 28.33
CA ARG A 416 -9.00 -10.53 28.51
C ARG A 416 -7.67 -10.26 29.22
N THR A 417 -7.32 -8.99 29.48
CA THR A 417 -6.03 -8.61 30.09
C THR A 417 -6.15 -8.13 31.55
N ARG A 418 -7.30 -8.32 32.20
CA ARG A 418 -7.55 -7.91 33.60
C ARG A 418 -7.68 -9.09 34.56
N GLU A 419 -6.64 -9.90 34.68
CA GLU A 419 -6.45 -10.79 35.85
C GLU A 419 -5.00 -10.77 36.33
N ASN A 420 -4.55 -9.59 36.77
CA ASN A 420 -3.56 -9.39 37.83
C ASN A 420 -3.11 -7.94 37.74
N THR A 421 -3.61 -7.08 38.62
CA THR A 421 -2.82 -6.09 39.38
C THR A 421 -3.80 -5.40 40.34
N GLN A 422 -3.50 -5.47 41.64
CA GLN A 422 -4.27 -4.85 42.71
C GLN A 422 -4.23 -3.31 42.61
N PHE A 423 -5.39 -2.70 42.81
CA PHE A 423 -5.62 -1.27 42.90
C PHE A 423 -4.77 -0.60 43.99
N ILE A 424 -4.01 0.44 43.62
CA ILE A 424 -3.69 1.58 44.49
C ILE A 424 -4.46 2.79 43.93
N SER A 425 -5.25 3.44 44.79
CA SER A 425 -6.18 4.52 44.44
C SER A 425 -5.59 5.91 44.73
N ARG A 426 -5.78 6.88 43.82
CA ARG A 426 -6.09 8.34 44.01
C ARG A 426 -5.58 9.20 42.82
N PRO A 427 -6.00 10.48 42.68
CA PRO A 427 -7.35 11.06 42.67
C PRO A 427 -7.57 11.97 41.43
N THR A 428 -8.83 12.27 41.10
CA THR A 428 -9.23 13.21 40.04
C THR A 428 -9.08 14.67 40.49
N ASP A 429 -8.18 15.43 39.86
CA ASP A 429 -8.34 16.88 39.70
C ASP A 429 -7.42 17.38 38.57
N SER A 430 -7.98 17.88 37.47
CA SER A 430 -7.26 18.81 36.58
C SER A 430 -8.23 19.77 35.90
N THR A 431 -7.97 21.04 36.16
CA THR A 431 -8.59 22.26 35.64
C THR A 431 -8.33 22.39 34.12
N PRO A 432 -9.24 22.97 33.31
CA PRO A 432 -8.95 23.24 31.90
C PRO A 432 -7.80 24.25 31.72
N PRO A 433 -7.01 24.16 30.63
CA PRO A 433 -5.86 25.05 30.42
C PRO A 433 -6.28 26.52 30.27
N ALA A 434 -5.45 27.43 30.78
CA ALA A 434 -5.69 28.87 30.74
C ALA A 434 -5.64 29.43 29.31
N GLU A 435 -6.52 30.39 28.98
CA GLU A 435 -6.47 31.10 27.69
C GLU A 435 -5.12 31.81 27.49
N PRO A 436 -4.46 31.63 26.34
CA PRO A 436 -3.14 32.21 26.11
C PRO A 436 -3.18 33.74 26.02
N HIS A 437 -2.20 34.40 26.65
CA HIS A 437 -2.06 35.85 26.73
C HIS A 437 -1.51 36.49 25.42
N HIS A 438 -2.23 36.39 24.30
CA HIS A 438 -1.76 36.95 23.02
C HIS A 438 -2.08 38.45 22.84
N VAL A 439 -1.07 39.25 22.47
CA VAL A 439 -1.25 40.66 22.10
C VAL A 439 -1.75 40.76 20.66
N LYS A 440 -3.05 40.99 20.48
CA LYS A 440 -3.74 41.02 19.18
C LYS A 440 -3.12 41.94 18.12
N SER A 441 -2.48 43.03 18.53
CA SER A 441 -1.82 43.95 17.59
C SER A 441 -0.54 43.39 17.00
N ILE A 442 0.17 42.53 17.73
CA ILE A 442 1.38 41.85 17.24
C ILE A 442 0.98 40.78 16.23
N VAL A 443 -0.03 39.96 16.57
CA VAL A 443 -0.57 38.93 15.67
C VAL A 443 -0.96 39.53 14.32
N LYS A 444 -1.69 40.65 14.31
CA LYS A 444 -2.09 41.34 13.06
C LYS A 444 -0.92 41.95 12.28
N ALA A 445 0.15 42.38 12.97
CA ALA A 445 1.30 42.95 12.29
C ALA A 445 2.11 41.87 11.56
N PHE A 446 2.26 40.69 12.16
CA PHE A 446 2.93 39.54 11.54
C PHE A 446 2.08 38.90 10.44
N ASP A 447 0.76 38.76 10.65
CA ASP A 447 -0.17 38.30 9.60
C ASP A 447 -0.10 39.18 8.34
N LEU A 448 0.04 40.50 8.50
CA LEU A 448 0.26 41.43 7.37
C LEU A 448 1.64 41.27 6.71
N LEU A 449 2.71 41.01 7.49
CA LEU A 449 4.05 40.79 6.93
C LEU A 449 4.10 39.49 6.12
N GLU A 450 3.54 38.41 6.65
CA GLU A 450 3.42 37.11 5.98
C GLU A 450 2.58 37.24 4.70
N THR A 451 1.47 38.00 4.76
CA THR A 451 0.66 38.25 3.56
C THR A 451 1.44 38.99 2.47
N ILE A 452 2.23 40.03 2.83
CA ILE A 452 3.06 40.77 1.86
C ILE A 452 4.14 39.87 1.24
N GLU A 453 4.78 39.04 2.07
CA GLU A 453 5.82 38.12 1.62
C GLU A 453 5.27 37.18 0.54
N ARG A 454 4.12 36.57 0.81
CA ARG A 454 3.41 35.66 -0.09
C ARG A 454 2.90 36.31 -1.38
N THR A 455 2.34 37.52 -1.33
CA THR A 455 1.76 38.18 -2.52
C THR A 455 2.76 38.98 -3.33
N GLY A 456 3.96 39.22 -2.79
CA GLY A 456 4.85 40.27 -3.28
C GLY A 456 4.30 41.68 -3.00
N PRO A 457 4.81 42.70 -3.71
CA PRO A 457 4.39 44.10 -3.52
C PRO A 457 2.88 44.27 -3.62
N VAL A 458 2.25 44.80 -2.56
CA VAL A 458 0.77 44.80 -2.46
C VAL A 458 0.20 46.08 -1.84
N GLY A 459 -0.94 46.53 -2.35
CA GLY A 459 -1.65 47.71 -1.88
C GLY A 459 -2.48 47.46 -0.61
N VAL A 460 -2.72 48.54 0.16
CA VAL A 460 -3.48 48.51 1.44
C VAL A 460 -4.91 47.94 1.28
N THR A 461 -5.56 48.19 0.14
CA THR A 461 -6.92 47.68 -0.12
C THR A 461 -6.93 46.16 -0.21
N GLU A 462 -5.92 45.61 -0.88
CA GLU A 462 -5.83 44.18 -1.14
C GLU A 462 -5.40 43.43 0.13
N LEU A 463 -4.45 43.98 0.90
CA LEU A 463 -4.11 43.45 2.23
C LEU A 463 -5.30 43.42 3.19
N ALA A 464 -6.14 44.45 3.19
CA ALA A 464 -7.34 44.49 4.01
C ALA A 464 -8.38 43.42 3.60
N ARG A 465 -8.46 43.12 2.30
CA ARG A 465 -9.32 42.07 1.76
C ARG A 465 -8.83 40.69 2.17
N GLN A 466 -7.54 40.42 2.05
CA GLN A 466 -6.95 39.10 2.32
C GLN A 466 -6.87 38.76 3.82
N THR A 467 -6.56 39.74 4.66
CA THR A 467 -6.41 39.51 6.12
C THR A 467 -7.71 39.70 6.91
N GLY A 468 -8.78 40.21 6.29
CA GLY A 468 -10.01 40.60 6.99
C GLY A 468 -9.84 41.76 7.97
N VAL A 469 -8.67 42.42 7.99
CA VAL A 469 -8.39 43.57 8.84
C VAL A 469 -8.91 44.83 8.18
N ALA A 470 -9.62 45.68 8.94
CA ALA A 470 -10.13 46.95 8.45
C ALA A 470 -9.01 47.80 7.80
N LYS A 471 -9.27 48.37 6.63
CA LYS A 471 -8.31 49.16 5.83
C LYS A 471 -7.59 50.27 6.61
N SER A 472 -8.28 50.93 7.53
CA SER A 472 -7.70 51.96 8.41
C SER A 472 -6.71 51.39 9.42
N SER A 473 -6.91 50.15 9.88
CA SER A 473 -5.99 49.43 10.76
C SER A 473 -4.79 48.90 9.98
N VAL A 474 -4.99 48.33 8.78
CA VAL A 474 -3.90 47.90 7.88
C VAL A 474 -2.95 49.05 7.61
N TYR A 475 -3.48 50.24 7.29
CA TYR A 475 -2.65 51.44 7.09
C TYR A 475 -1.78 51.76 8.31
N LYS A 476 -2.35 51.71 9.53
CA LYS A 476 -1.59 52.00 10.77
C LYS A 476 -0.50 50.96 11.04
N TYR A 477 -0.77 49.69 10.79
CA TYR A 477 0.22 48.62 10.93
C TYR A 477 1.35 48.79 9.91
N LEU A 478 1.03 49.02 8.63
CA LEU A 478 2.03 49.20 7.59
C LEU A 478 2.86 50.48 7.76
N ASP A 479 2.25 51.57 8.22
CA ASP A 479 2.98 52.80 8.56
C ASP A 479 3.98 52.57 9.70
N THR A 480 3.56 51.81 10.72
CA THR A 480 4.42 51.40 11.83
C THR A 480 5.55 50.47 11.35
N LEU A 481 5.24 49.43 10.58
CA LEU A 481 6.23 48.49 10.04
C LEU A 481 7.22 49.20 9.11
N ARG A 482 6.76 50.20 8.35
CA ARG A 482 7.61 51.02 7.48
C ARG A 482 8.54 51.92 8.30
N HIS A 483 8.02 52.56 9.35
CA HIS A 483 8.82 53.35 10.28
C HIS A 483 9.90 52.50 10.97
N LEU A 484 9.56 51.26 11.33
CA LEU A 484 10.50 50.28 11.88
C LEU A 484 11.44 49.67 10.82
N GLY A 485 11.21 49.92 9.54
CA GLY A 485 12.04 49.46 8.43
C GLY A 485 11.86 47.98 8.06
N TYR A 486 10.74 47.35 8.43
CA TYR A 486 10.38 45.97 8.07
C TYR A 486 9.64 45.89 6.74
N VAL A 487 9.03 46.98 6.27
CA VAL A 487 8.43 47.08 4.93
C VAL A 487 8.92 48.35 4.22
N THR A 488 8.94 48.29 2.90
CA THR A 488 9.16 49.42 2.00
C THR A 488 7.86 49.81 1.31
N LYS A 489 7.82 51.00 0.69
CA LYS A 489 6.66 51.47 -0.07
C LYS A 489 7.10 52.14 -1.37
N SER A 490 6.63 51.63 -2.51
CA SER A 490 6.78 52.24 -3.84
C SER A 490 5.43 52.22 -4.55
N ASP A 491 5.09 53.29 -5.28
CA ASP A 491 3.91 53.35 -6.15
C ASP A 491 2.56 52.97 -5.50
N GLY A 492 2.46 53.13 -4.18
CA GLY A 492 1.26 52.80 -3.40
C GLY A 492 1.22 51.37 -2.85
N GLU A 493 2.18 50.53 -3.22
CA GLU A 493 2.35 49.15 -2.80
C GLU A 493 3.41 49.02 -1.69
N TYR A 494 3.26 48.00 -0.85
CA TYR A 494 4.14 47.67 0.25
C TYR A 494 4.81 46.33 -0.01
N ALA A 495 6.12 46.26 0.24
CA ALA A 495 6.92 45.03 0.10
C ALA A 495 7.76 44.81 1.36
N THR A 496 8.15 43.58 1.64
CA THR A 496 9.08 43.27 2.74
C THR A 496 10.44 43.96 2.52
N SER A 497 11.07 44.36 3.61
CA SER A 497 12.39 45.00 3.60
C SER A 497 13.51 43.96 3.75
N LEU A 498 14.66 44.20 3.10
CA LEU A 498 15.89 43.42 3.29
C LEU A 498 16.39 43.42 4.76
N ARG A 499 15.82 44.24 5.64
CA ARG A 499 16.04 44.14 7.09
C ARG A 499 15.69 42.75 7.62
N LEU A 500 14.65 42.09 7.09
CA LEU A 500 14.26 40.73 7.47
C LEU A 500 15.33 39.71 7.07
N PHE A 501 15.92 39.86 5.88
CA PHE A 501 17.03 39.02 5.41
C PHE A 501 18.24 39.03 6.35
N ARG A 502 18.56 40.19 6.96
CA ARG A 502 19.64 40.28 7.97
C ARG A 502 19.37 39.39 9.19
N PHE A 503 18.12 39.31 9.66
CA PHE A 503 17.76 38.42 10.77
C PHE A 503 17.94 36.96 10.35
N GLY A 504 17.43 36.59 9.17
CA GLY A 504 17.60 35.25 8.61
C GLY A 504 19.07 34.83 8.52
N GLN A 505 19.94 35.67 7.95
CA GLN A 505 21.37 35.38 7.88
C GLN A 505 22.01 35.13 9.26
N GLN A 506 21.66 35.93 10.25
CA GLN A 506 22.23 35.81 11.60
C GLN A 506 21.68 34.59 12.36
N ILE A 507 20.44 34.17 12.08
CA ILE A 507 19.86 32.93 12.62
C ILE A 507 20.56 31.74 11.98
N LEU A 508 20.64 31.70 10.64
CA LEU A 508 21.28 30.61 9.91
C LEU A 508 22.76 30.43 10.29
N SER A 509 23.50 31.50 10.55
CA SER A 509 24.90 31.41 11.01
C SER A 509 25.09 30.81 12.40
N ARG A 510 24.02 30.60 13.17
CA ARG A 510 24.06 29.94 14.49
C ARG A 510 23.82 28.44 14.41
N HIS A 511 23.39 27.93 13.26
CA HIS A 511 23.18 26.50 13.05
C HIS A 511 24.41 25.91 12.34
N GLU A 512 25.42 25.53 13.11
CA GLU A 512 26.67 24.96 12.57
C GLU A 512 26.43 23.71 11.70
N VAL A 513 25.46 22.87 12.09
CA VAL A 513 25.02 21.70 11.31
C VAL A 513 24.62 22.06 9.88
N ARG A 514 24.07 23.25 9.63
CA ARG A 514 23.70 23.69 8.29
C ARG A 514 24.93 23.93 7.42
N ASP A 515 25.93 24.62 7.96
CA ASP A 515 27.11 25.00 7.19
C ASP A 515 27.98 23.78 6.86
N ILE A 516 27.97 22.76 7.74
CA ILE A 516 28.59 21.44 7.50
C ILE A 516 27.77 20.63 6.50
N ALA A 517 26.46 20.52 6.70
CA ALA A 517 25.61 19.65 5.90
C ALA A 517 25.39 20.18 4.48
N LYS A 518 25.35 21.50 4.28
CA LYS A 518 25.04 22.10 2.98
C LYS A 518 25.87 21.55 1.80
N PRO A 519 27.22 21.52 1.83
CA PRO A 519 28.01 20.97 0.72
C PRO A 519 27.71 19.49 0.46
N GLU A 520 27.52 18.69 1.52
CA GLU A 520 27.18 17.26 1.40
C GLU A 520 25.79 17.07 0.78
N LEU A 521 24.80 17.86 1.18
CA LEU A 521 23.44 17.82 0.62
C LEU A 521 23.44 18.20 -0.86
N GLN A 522 24.22 19.20 -1.27
CA GLN A 522 24.35 19.60 -2.67
C GLN A 522 24.97 18.47 -3.50
N ALA A 523 26.10 17.90 -3.06
CA ALA A 523 26.75 16.78 -3.74
C ALA A 523 25.84 15.54 -3.79
N LEU A 524 25.09 15.27 -2.72
CA LEU A 524 24.15 14.17 -2.67
C LEU A 524 23.01 14.37 -3.66
N SER A 525 22.38 15.55 -3.67
CA SER A 525 21.30 15.91 -4.59
C SER A 525 21.73 15.80 -6.05
N GLU A 526 22.91 16.32 -6.41
CA GLU A 526 23.48 16.19 -7.76
C GLU A 526 23.72 14.72 -8.15
N ARG A 527 24.12 13.88 -7.19
CA ARG A 527 24.40 12.46 -7.44
C ARG A 527 23.14 11.63 -7.61
N ILE A 528 22.10 11.90 -6.82
CA ILE A 528 20.89 11.07 -6.80
C ILE A 528 19.78 11.60 -7.70
N GLY A 529 19.85 12.86 -8.12
CA GLY A 529 18.82 13.50 -8.95
C GLY A 529 17.56 13.88 -8.19
N GLU A 530 17.62 14.00 -6.85
CA GLU A 530 16.45 14.27 -6.00
C GLU A 530 16.64 15.50 -5.11
N THR A 531 15.54 16.06 -4.60
CA THR A 531 15.60 17.12 -3.58
C THR A 531 16.02 16.54 -2.24
N VAL A 532 17.04 17.15 -1.64
CA VAL A 532 17.53 16.80 -0.29
C VAL A 532 17.31 17.97 0.64
N SER A 533 16.75 17.68 1.82
CA SER A 533 16.44 18.66 2.85
C SER A 533 17.16 18.37 4.16
N LEU A 534 17.55 19.42 4.87
CA LEU A 534 18.05 19.39 6.24
C LEU A 534 16.94 19.87 7.18
N ILE A 535 16.57 19.03 8.14
CA ILE A 535 15.51 19.30 9.10
C ILE A 535 16.10 19.39 10.50
N VAL A 536 15.62 20.34 11.30
CA VAL A 536 15.92 20.47 12.73
C VAL A 536 14.63 20.55 13.53
N GLU A 537 14.70 20.31 14.84
CA GLU A 537 13.57 20.54 15.73
C GLU A 537 13.64 21.94 16.34
N GLU A 538 12.51 22.66 16.34
CA GLU A 538 12.34 23.91 17.07
C GLU A 538 10.93 24.01 17.66
N ASP A 539 10.83 23.97 18.98
CA ASP A 539 9.58 24.11 19.75
C ASP A 539 8.50 23.08 19.36
N GLY A 540 8.91 21.83 19.13
CA GLY A 540 8.00 20.74 18.76
C GLY A 540 7.60 20.70 17.29
N ASP A 541 8.19 21.55 16.45
CA ASP A 541 8.08 21.48 14.98
C ASP A 541 9.38 20.98 14.34
N ALA A 542 9.23 20.26 13.24
CA ALA A 542 10.27 20.02 12.26
C ALA A 542 10.40 21.26 11.35
N VAL A 543 11.57 21.90 11.36
CA VAL A 543 11.89 23.10 10.58
C VAL A 543 12.89 22.75 9.48
N TYR A 544 12.54 23.06 8.24
CA TYR A 544 13.38 22.87 7.06
C TYR A 544 14.45 23.96 7.01
N LEU A 545 15.67 23.64 7.38
CA LEU A 545 16.76 24.61 7.53
C LEU A 545 17.52 24.86 6.22
N TYR A 546 17.53 23.87 5.33
CA TYR A 546 18.08 23.95 3.98
C TYR A 546 17.39 22.93 3.08
N CYS A 547 17.15 23.30 1.82
CA CYS A 547 16.65 22.42 0.76
C CYS A 547 17.52 22.66 -0.48
N THR A 548 17.89 21.60 -1.19
CA THR A 548 18.52 21.75 -2.51
C THR A 548 17.48 22.19 -3.55
N ASP A 549 17.95 22.75 -4.66
CA ASP A 549 17.05 23.18 -5.73
C ASP A 549 16.26 21.96 -6.25
N PRO A 550 14.94 22.10 -6.49
CA PRO A 550 14.13 20.98 -6.94
C PRO A 550 14.56 20.55 -8.35
N VAL A 551 14.83 19.25 -8.52
CA VAL A 551 15.34 18.71 -9.79
C VAL A 551 14.30 18.80 -10.91
N ASP A 552 13.01 18.70 -10.57
CA ASP A 552 11.88 18.77 -11.51
C ASP A 552 10.77 19.78 -11.15
N GLY A 553 11.04 20.70 -10.20
CA GLY A 553 10.03 21.68 -9.74
C GLY A 553 8.84 21.07 -8.97
N LEU A 554 8.91 19.79 -8.60
CA LEU A 554 7.86 19.02 -7.93
C LEU A 554 7.79 19.23 -6.40
N THR A 555 8.80 19.86 -5.80
CA THR A 555 8.90 20.01 -4.34
C THR A 555 8.46 21.41 -3.90
N THR A 556 7.39 21.48 -3.08
CA THR A 556 6.78 22.74 -2.58
C THR A 556 7.29 23.19 -1.20
N ILE A 557 8.23 22.45 -0.58
CA ILE A 557 8.74 22.78 0.76
C ILE A 557 10.01 23.61 0.64
N GLU A 558 9.94 24.86 1.10
CA GLU A 558 11.06 25.80 1.09
C GLU A 558 11.77 25.86 2.45
N ALA A 559 13.02 26.33 2.45
CA ALA A 559 13.74 26.60 3.69
C ALA A 559 12.99 27.64 4.54
N GLY A 560 12.77 27.32 5.81
CA GLY A 560 11.93 28.07 6.75
C GLY A 560 10.55 27.45 6.97
N SER A 561 10.13 26.49 6.13
CA SER A 561 8.88 25.74 6.33
C SER A 561 8.90 24.96 7.63
N ARG A 562 7.73 24.82 8.25
CA ARG A 562 7.53 24.11 9.53
C ARG A 562 6.46 23.05 9.37
N LEU A 563 6.65 21.91 10.02
CA LEU A 563 5.64 20.85 10.15
C LEU A 563 5.62 20.35 11.58
N PRO A 564 4.46 19.90 12.11
CA PRO A 564 4.42 19.26 13.42
C PRO A 564 5.41 18.09 13.46
N ILE A 565 6.25 18.02 14.48
CA ILE A 565 7.39 17.07 14.48
C ILE A 565 6.95 15.60 14.46
N HIS A 566 5.76 15.31 14.99
CA HIS A 566 5.17 13.97 14.99
C HIS A 566 4.60 13.54 13.63
N VAL A 567 4.44 14.47 12.69
CA VAL A 567 4.00 14.22 11.32
C VAL A 567 5.20 14.15 10.38
N SER A 568 6.26 14.92 10.64
CA SER A 568 7.43 14.97 9.76
C SER A 568 8.26 13.68 9.79
N THR A 569 8.51 13.08 8.63
CA THR A 569 9.44 11.93 8.50
C THR A 569 10.85 12.29 9.01
N GLY A 570 11.41 13.43 8.56
CA GLY A 570 12.65 13.99 9.11
C GLY A 570 12.59 14.24 10.63
N GLY A 571 11.47 14.79 11.13
CA GLY A 571 11.23 15.02 12.55
C GLY A 571 11.27 13.72 13.38
N LYS A 572 10.56 12.69 12.96
CA LYS A 572 10.53 11.36 13.60
C LYS A 572 11.92 10.71 13.59
N ALA A 573 12.63 10.76 12.46
CA ALA A 573 13.99 10.23 12.36
C ALA A 573 14.94 10.91 13.35
N LEU A 574 14.88 12.24 13.47
CA LEU A 574 15.65 12.99 14.46
C LEU A 574 15.29 12.57 15.91
N LEU A 575 13.99 12.50 16.24
CA LEU A 575 13.53 12.18 17.59
C LEU A 575 13.82 10.74 18.02
N ALA A 576 14.06 9.82 17.07
CA ALA A 576 14.46 8.45 17.33
C ALA A 576 15.72 8.37 18.22
N HIS A 577 16.58 9.39 18.17
CA HIS A 577 17.79 9.49 18.97
C HIS A 577 17.69 10.52 20.10
N ARG A 578 16.48 10.82 20.59
CA ARG A 578 16.27 11.61 21.81
C ARG A 578 15.76 10.75 22.96
N SER A 579 15.85 11.28 24.18
CA SER A 579 15.30 10.59 25.35
C SER A 579 13.77 10.61 25.29
N ARG A 580 13.15 9.60 25.91
CA ARG A 580 11.68 9.50 25.92
C ARG A 580 11.05 10.69 26.64
N GLU A 581 11.70 11.18 27.69
CA GLU A 581 11.27 12.33 28.47
C GLU A 581 11.28 13.63 27.65
N GLU A 582 12.31 13.83 26.83
CA GLU A 582 12.37 14.98 25.91
C GLU A 582 11.27 14.90 24.85
N VAL A 583 11.08 13.73 24.24
CA VAL A 583 10.06 13.49 23.23
C VAL A 583 8.66 13.69 23.81
N ASP A 584 8.37 13.11 24.98
CA ASP A 584 7.09 13.26 25.67
C ASP A 584 6.80 14.74 25.96
N SER A 585 7.80 15.51 26.41
CA SER A 585 7.68 16.95 26.67
C SER A 585 7.36 17.77 25.41
N LEU A 586 7.95 17.40 24.26
CA LEU A 586 7.66 18.05 22.97
C LEU A 586 6.23 17.73 22.50
N LEU A 587 5.76 16.50 22.71
CA LEU A 587 4.41 16.09 22.35
C LEU A 587 3.33 16.67 23.26
N GLU A 588 3.64 16.98 24.52
CA GLU A 588 2.69 17.63 25.46
C GLU A 588 2.27 19.04 25.00
N ASN A 589 3.12 19.72 24.24
CA ASN A 589 2.84 21.03 23.65
C ASN A 589 2.11 20.94 22.30
N ALA A 590 1.88 19.74 21.77
CA ALA A 590 1.19 19.55 20.50
C ALA A 590 -0.30 19.85 20.64
N VAL A 591 -0.82 20.70 19.75
CA VAL A 591 -2.22 21.20 19.77
C VAL A 591 -3.25 20.11 19.41
N ARG A 592 -2.83 18.92 18.98
CA ARG A 592 -3.70 17.85 18.44
C ARG A 592 -3.32 16.46 18.97
N THR A 593 -4.28 15.54 18.91
CA THR A 593 -4.14 14.14 19.32
C THR A 593 -3.05 13.44 18.52
N VAL A 594 -1.99 12.99 19.20
CA VAL A 594 -0.92 12.18 18.62
C VAL A 594 -1.23 10.71 18.87
N ASP A 595 -1.20 9.89 17.82
CA ASP A 595 -1.12 8.44 17.98
C ASP A 595 0.28 8.08 18.50
N ARG A 596 0.40 8.04 19.83
CA ARG A 596 1.67 7.81 20.49
C ARG A 596 2.22 6.41 20.18
N GLN A 597 1.36 5.43 19.91
CA GLN A 597 1.81 4.06 19.70
C GLN A 597 2.52 3.94 18.35
N ASN A 598 1.89 4.43 17.27
CA ASN A 598 2.50 4.45 15.95
C ASN A 598 3.72 5.38 15.89
N PHE A 599 3.61 6.56 16.51
CA PHE A 599 4.75 7.48 16.60
C PHE A 599 5.97 6.83 17.28
N TYR A 600 5.79 6.15 18.42
CA TYR A 600 6.91 5.47 19.07
C TYR A 600 7.44 4.26 18.29
N ALA A 601 6.59 3.56 17.54
CA ALA A 601 7.02 2.47 16.66
C ALA A 601 7.88 2.98 15.47
N ASP A 602 7.53 4.14 14.91
CA ASP A 602 8.34 4.81 13.87
C ASP A 602 9.71 5.23 14.43
N LEU A 603 9.72 5.79 15.65
CA LEU A 603 10.97 6.18 16.34
C LEU A 603 11.86 4.96 16.62
N GLU A 604 11.28 3.84 17.03
CA GLU A 604 12.02 2.58 17.24
C GLU A 604 12.58 2.06 15.92
N THR A 605 11.77 2.06 14.86
CA THR A 605 12.20 1.67 13.49
C THR A 605 13.35 2.53 12.99
N ALA A 606 13.26 3.85 13.17
CA ALA A 606 14.29 4.80 12.77
C ALA A 606 15.57 4.65 13.59
N ARG A 607 15.45 4.32 14.89
CA ARG A 607 16.59 4.05 15.78
C ARG A 607 17.33 2.78 15.36
N ASP A 608 16.60 1.70 15.09
CA ASP A 608 17.18 0.39 14.78
C ASP A 608 17.80 0.35 13.38
N ASN A 609 17.11 0.93 12.40
CA ASN A 609 17.54 0.87 11.00
C ASN A 609 18.37 2.09 10.57
N ARG A 610 18.48 3.12 11.42
CA ARG A 610 19.05 4.44 11.10
C ARG A 610 18.40 5.14 9.90
N VAL A 611 17.21 4.71 9.52
CA VAL A 611 16.46 5.26 8.41
C VAL A 611 14.98 5.07 8.68
N LEU A 612 14.20 6.10 8.35
CA LEU A 612 12.75 6.05 8.31
C LEU A 612 12.31 6.26 6.87
N ILE A 613 11.42 5.39 6.39
CA ILE A 613 10.86 5.46 5.04
C ILE A 613 9.37 5.67 5.22
N ASP A 614 8.89 6.82 4.77
CA ASP A 614 7.48 7.17 4.78
C ASP A 614 6.93 7.08 3.36
N ARG A 615 5.97 6.15 3.19
CA ARG A 615 5.32 5.86 1.91
C ARG A 615 3.95 6.52 1.80
N ASP A 616 3.46 7.13 2.89
CA ASP A 616 2.18 7.84 2.93
C ASP A 616 2.42 9.32 3.22
N THR A 617 2.55 10.11 2.15
CA THR A 617 2.73 11.56 2.27
C THR A 617 1.42 12.33 2.45
N SER A 618 0.26 11.67 2.44
CA SER A 618 -1.06 12.34 2.47
C SER A 618 -1.23 13.21 3.71
N THR A 619 -0.94 12.66 4.89
CA THR A 619 -1.05 13.38 6.16
C THR A 619 -0.11 14.58 6.18
N GLN A 620 1.15 14.41 5.80
CA GLN A 620 2.14 15.50 5.80
C GLN A 620 1.86 16.56 4.72
N LEU A 621 1.29 16.17 3.57
CA LEU A 621 0.82 17.06 2.51
C LEU A 621 -0.46 17.81 2.90
N GLU A 622 -1.36 17.19 3.65
CA GLU A 622 -2.53 17.87 4.24
C GLU A 622 -2.11 18.85 5.33
N TYR A 623 -1.11 18.51 6.15
CA TYR A 623 -0.56 19.44 7.14
C TYR A 623 0.19 20.59 6.49
N SER A 624 1.00 20.33 5.45
CA SER A 624 1.66 21.40 4.69
C SER A 624 0.63 22.25 3.94
N ALA A 625 -0.37 21.64 3.30
CA ALA A 625 -1.48 22.33 2.64
C ALA A 625 -2.34 23.13 3.63
N GLY A 626 -2.59 22.61 4.84
CA GLY A 626 -3.33 23.26 5.92
C GLY A 626 -2.56 24.40 6.61
N LEU A 627 -1.23 24.35 6.61
CA LEU A 627 -0.37 25.50 6.93
C LEU A 627 -0.37 26.53 5.77
N LEU A 628 -0.57 26.07 4.54
CA LEU A 628 -0.73 26.89 3.32
C LEU A 628 -2.19 27.31 3.04
N GLU A 629 -3.16 26.97 3.92
CA GLU A 629 -4.61 27.17 3.68
C GLU A 629 -5.05 28.64 3.74
N LYS A 630 -4.18 29.55 4.19
CA LYS A 630 -4.26 30.93 3.70
C LYS A 630 -3.54 30.96 2.34
N GLN A 631 -4.31 30.70 1.26
CA GLN A 631 -4.21 31.03 -0.19
C GLN A 631 -2.79 31.07 -0.82
N GLU A 632 -2.43 30.42 -1.92
CA GLU A 632 -3.13 30.19 -3.18
C GLU A 632 -2.59 28.90 -3.82
N TYR A 633 -3.51 28.05 -4.27
CA TYR A 633 -3.26 27.02 -5.25
C TYR A 633 -2.72 27.66 -6.54
N THR A 634 -1.46 27.42 -6.87
CA THR A 634 -1.11 27.05 -8.24
C THR A 634 -0.78 25.57 -8.20
N ILE A 635 -1.81 24.73 -8.29
CA ILE A 635 -1.52 23.38 -8.76
C ILE A 635 -1.11 23.53 -10.22
N SER A 636 0.04 22.98 -10.59
CA SER A 636 0.10 22.23 -11.83
C SER A 636 -0.94 21.10 -11.73
N GLN A 637 -2.22 21.39 -12.03
CA GLN A 637 -3.36 20.44 -12.07
C GLN A 637 -3.18 19.34 -13.15
N GLN A 638 -1.95 19.05 -13.57
CA GLN A 638 -1.59 17.99 -14.49
C GLN A 638 -0.67 16.91 -13.92
N ARG A 639 -0.18 17.01 -12.66
CA ARG A 639 0.69 15.97 -12.07
C ARG A 639 0.55 15.84 -10.55
N ALA A 640 -0.66 15.54 -10.09
CA ALA A 640 -0.90 15.06 -8.72
C ALA A 640 -1.00 13.52 -8.68
N ASP A 641 -0.33 12.84 -9.61
CA ASP A 641 -0.25 11.37 -9.73
C ASP A 641 1.08 10.81 -9.22
N ASP A 642 2.03 11.67 -8.85
CA ASP A 642 3.34 11.28 -8.36
C ASP A 642 3.28 11.12 -6.83
N ARG A 643 3.01 9.91 -6.35
CA ARG A 643 3.12 9.58 -4.91
C ARG A 643 4.55 9.90 -4.47
N ILE A 644 4.72 10.90 -3.60
CA ILE A 644 6.03 11.32 -3.11
C ILE A 644 6.46 10.32 -2.04
N HIS A 645 7.64 9.73 -2.17
CA HIS A 645 8.27 8.95 -1.11
C HIS A 645 9.24 9.84 -0.32
N ARG A 646 9.24 9.69 1.01
CA ARG A 646 10.17 10.40 1.89
C ARG A 646 11.07 9.40 2.60
N ILE A 647 12.36 9.68 2.57
CA ILE A 647 13.36 8.87 3.27
C ILE A 647 14.13 9.82 4.17
N ALA A 648 14.14 9.55 5.47
CA ALA A 648 14.87 10.36 6.42
C ALA A 648 15.90 9.54 7.21
N VAL A 649 17.07 10.12 7.43
CA VAL A 649 18.12 9.58 8.30
C VAL A 649 18.47 10.60 9.38
N PRO A 650 18.70 10.17 10.64
CA PRO A 650 19.12 11.06 11.70
C PRO A 650 20.57 11.52 11.52
N ILE A 651 20.84 12.75 11.97
CA ILE A 651 22.18 13.29 12.21
C ILE A 651 22.31 13.50 13.71
N ARG A 652 23.34 12.90 14.30
CA ARG A 652 23.55 12.85 15.76
C ARG A 652 24.80 13.62 16.18
N ASP A 653 24.79 14.11 17.41
CA ASP A 653 25.99 14.67 18.05
C ASP A 653 26.87 13.57 18.68
N GLY A 654 27.95 14.00 19.34
CA GLY A 654 28.89 13.08 20.00
C GLY A 654 28.35 12.30 21.20
N GLU A 655 27.16 12.63 21.68
CA GLU A 655 26.47 11.91 22.76
C GLU A 655 25.39 10.96 22.20
N ASP A 656 25.39 10.72 20.89
CA ASP A 656 24.38 9.95 20.16
C ASP A 656 22.99 10.60 20.13
N ARG A 657 22.89 11.89 20.48
CA ARG A 657 21.62 12.61 20.51
C ARG A 657 21.28 13.15 19.12
N GLY A 658 20.04 12.95 18.67
CA GLY A 658 19.54 13.45 17.38
C GLY A 658 19.44 14.98 17.36
N VAL A 659 20.25 15.64 16.52
CA VAL A 659 20.34 17.10 16.39
C VAL A 659 19.75 17.63 15.09
N ALA A 660 19.75 16.82 14.03
CA ALA A 660 19.14 17.14 12.74
C ALA A 660 18.71 15.84 12.04
N ALA A 661 18.07 15.97 10.87
CA ALA A 661 17.84 14.86 9.95
C ALA A 661 18.07 15.30 8.50
N LEU A 662 18.50 14.36 7.67
CA LEU A 662 18.57 14.50 6.22
C LEU A 662 17.36 13.76 5.63
N GLU A 663 16.57 14.44 4.81
CA GLU A 663 15.38 13.89 4.15
C GLU A 663 15.54 14.00 2.64
N VAL A 664 15.24 12.92 1.91
CA VAL A 664 15.06 12.93 0.47
C VAL A 664 13.58 12.93 0.15
N ILE A 665 13.18 13.78 -0.79
CA ILE A 665 11.82 13.92 -1.30
C ILE A 665 11.90 13.67 -2.81
N GLY A 666 11.20 12.64 -3.30
CA GLY A 666 11.20 12.26 -4.72
C GLY A 666 9.92 11.57 -5.14
N SER A 667 9.73 11.39 -6.45
CA SER A 667 8.54 10.76 -7.04
C SER A 667 8.58 9.22 -6.95
N ASN A 668 7.41 8.58 -7.00
CA ASN A 668 7.24 7.12 -7.00
C ASN A 668 8.04 6.42 -8.11
N PHE A 669 8.24 7.09 -9.26
CA PHE A 669 8.95 6.56 -10.43
C PHE A 669 10.47 6.51 -10.24
N GLU A 670 11.02 7.36 -9.38
CA GLU A 670 12.46 7.45 -9.16
C GLU A 670 12.90 6.77 -7.85
N LEU A 671 11.96 6.56 -6.92
CA LEU A 671 12.17 5.94 -5.62
C LEU A 671 11.57 4.51 -5.55
N ASP A 672 11.84 3.65 -6.56
CA ASP A 672 11.44 2.24 -6.50
C ASP A 672 12.08 1.52 -5.29
N SER A 673 11.42 0.47 -4.76
CA SER A 673 11.88 -0.22 -3.54
C SER A 673 13.28 -0.85 -3.63
N THR A 674 13.78 -1.11 -4.84
CA THR A 674 15.10 -1.70 -5.10
C THR A 674 16.18 -0.63 -5.09
N ARG A 675 16.01 0.48 -5.83
CA ARG A 675 16.90 1.66 -5.80
C ARG A 675 16.92 2.31 -4.42
N LEU A 676 15.78 2.33 -3.74
CA LEU A 676 15.64 2.87 -2.38
C LEU A 676 16.54 2.13 -1.39
N GLN A 677 16.49 0.79 -1.34
CA GLN A 677 17.30 0.01 -0.38
C GLN A 677 18.75 -0.22 -0.84
N ALA A 678 19.00 -0.41 -2.14
CA ALA A 678 20.32 -0.74 -2.66
C ALA A 678 21.22 0.48 -2.88
N ASP A 679 20.64 1.62 -3.29
CA ASP A 679 21.41 2.78 -3.74
C ASP A 679 21.21 4.00 -2.83
N LEU A 680 19.97 4.37 -2.51
CA LEU A 680 19.71 5.64 -1.81
C LEU A 680 19.99 5.57 -0.32
N VAL A 681 19.43 4.60 0.40
CA VAL A 681 19.62 4.47 1.86
C VAL A 681 21.11 4.43 2.25
N PRO A 682 21.99 3.64 1.61
CA PRO A 682 23.42 3.66 1.92
C PRO A 682 24.07 5.03 1.71
N LEU A 683 23.66 5.76 0.66
CA LEU A 683 24.19 7.08 0.33
C LEU A 683 23.71 8.16 1.31
N LEU A 684 22.44 8.14 1.73
CA LEU A 684 21.92 9.02 2.78
C LEU A 684 22.62 8.75 4.11
N VAL A 685 22.74 7.49 4.52
CA VAL A 685 23.41 7.10 5.78
C VAL A 685 24.89 7.48 5.76
N ALA A 686 25.56 7.33 4.60
CA ALA A 686 26.94 7.78 4.44
C ALA A 686 27.08 9.30 4.58
N ALA A 687 26.23 10.08 3.88
CA ALA A 687 26.23 11.53 3.98
C ALA A 687 25.95 12.02 5.41
N ALA A 688 24.97 11.41 6.09
CA ALA A 688 24.69 11.71 7.50
C ALA A 688 25.91 11.42 8.39
N LYS A 689 26.62 10.31 8.18
CA LYS A 689 27.84 9.98 8.94
C LYS A 689 28.98 10.96 8.70
N GLU A 690 29.20 11.43 7.48
CA GLU A 690 30.22 12.44 7.19
C GLU A 690 29.90 13.76 7.92
N ILE A 691 28.62 14.16 7.94
CA ILE A 691 28.15 15.31 8.70
C ILE A 691 28.35 15.11 10.21
N GLU A 692 28.02 13.93 10.75
CA GLU A 692 28.25 13.55 12.15
C GLU A 692 29.75 13.63 12.51
N LEU A 693 30.63 13.17 11.63
CA LEU A 693 32.08 13.21 11.83
C LEU A 693 32.62 14.64 11.86
N GLU A 694 32.20 15.50 10.94
CA GLU A 694 32.67 16.88 10.93
C GLU A 694 32.12 17.69 12.12
N LEU A 695 30.87 17.43 12.54
CA LEU A 695 30.32 17.99 13.78
C LEU A 695 31.19 17.62 14.99
N LEU A 696 31.53 16.35 15.13
CA LEU A 696 32.41 15.83 16.18
C LEU A 696 33.81 16.46 16.16
N GLU A 697 34.39 16.67 14.98
CA GLU A 697 35.71 17.28 14.84
C GLU A 697 35.73 18.76 15.27
N ARG A 698 34.67 19.51 14.96
CA ARG A 698 34.54 20.91 15.37
C ARG A 698 34.25 21.08 16.84
N GLU A 699 33.44 20.20 17.43
CA GLU A 699 33.26 20.12 18.88
C GLU A 699 34.60 19.89 19.59
N ARG A 700 35.42 18.95 19.10
CA ARG A 700 36.76 18.69 19.66
C ARG A 700 37.75 19.83 19.46
N GLY A 701 37.66 20.54 18.33
CA GLY A 701 38.49 21.72 18.03
C GLY A 701 38.19 22.95 18.90
N GLN A 702 36.98 23.06 19.49
CA GLN A 702 36.62 24.14 20.41
C GLN A 702 37.13 23.93 21.86
N PHE A 703 37.52 22.69 22.23
CA PHE A 703 38.11 22.34 23.53
C PHE A 703 39.63 22.16 23.50
N GLY A 704 40.29 22.42 22.36
CA GLY A 704 41.74 22.26 22.13
C GLY A 704 42.58 23.52 22.34
#